data_AF-A0A1G4JQN2-F1
#
_entry.id   AF-A0A1G4JQN2-F1
#
_cell.length_a   1.000
_cell.length_b   1.000
_cell.length_c   1.000
_cell.angle_alpha   90.00
_cell.angle_beta   90.00
_cell.angle_gamma   90.00
#
_symmetry.space_group_name_H-M   'P 1'
#
loop_
_entity.id
_entity.type
_entity.pdbx_description
1 polymer ?
#
loop_
_entity_poly.entity_id
_entity_poly.type
_entity_poly.pdbx_seq_one_letter_code
_entity_poly.pdbx_strand_id
1 'polypeptide(L)'
;MTDSPKCQNLQQILDRNPDFTNDTPLDQFFSAFNSQFISKITDDSNAPLYAEVGFCNNSDFVTSLLEWLDQLKDILLEIPTDNESANLVPISLHDMKYFDLLINLIVVHGFYANLPSGIGIPLNQRRIENFRLVDKRFEIPKAHKANHDTLSRASDAFYTTLMSAPLRKNVVGSLLLKGAGFTDLLTALIVLHFEKREDQQRYSVMFQNAESLQETYQLFSLYTLLVHTTKNPQYREFVLSKLSTLPVRRNNGVISLIDFVVGVREDAEIDTSRYNRVSQILVSKPRSLSSPDYFSKLFDQICDGLIFINKPILVSCLNILVTEFYFKNKRIVQDFLFRKINKVLYNEPRQEHSSKELNNTINVLVSLSKNPSVNLTKSLTTSGSNNFYLTLWIYCMFLKKNQRLQPQSDSKNSAAPYYTVVLSLLKTYIVINSDYSALNVIIMNLVNFDHETWGYGINLENQLPYVRLIDQRSIDEEPNPLHIGNDEKLRKVQQVFLDIDHAVELFVELLKALNEPDVVKDIFLSVMNRWVNSTTKSNQSGESMFAEDFQNSLLVLVDLKLMEKLDDTFKNDIIRKPKDVLKMIDELFELPEDNEDAAGYHEDSDDDEDEDDKVGEEDELLQNPRATSVYLTLLKLLSSILSTTPSRELKLCRDVLESILRSLHLRKEDTQSQSLATKIQDLLKSSETSALGGQFAQDYNELDADNEFLQKAMVNINDALAPIRAHGLYELRQLIERKSPVIDLNYVLELHAQQLRDKEPFVYLNAIKGLTALCELEPDRTVLFLLGLYGGKDPQSRNKLSLDDELKVGEVLANYVKPQSLMFGGANARLIVAACVTKVRQHETLDNRARMSAMSLLGVCLETNALGIRKELSDILDCAVNILRLEKSRNASDDSEDSSQLLRRSALHLLHALLAHSGLELLPANYSAAQLTSLLNYVRSTDADYLVYEQAGALLQEIHALQNHTVVPPSTAQLGI
;
A
#
# COMPACT_ATOMS: atom_id res chain seq x y z
N MET A 1 -46.05 29.81 16.16
CA MET A 1 -46.30 30.27 14.77
C MET A 1 -45.30 31.34 14.43
N THR A 2 -44.20 30.97 13.80
CA THR A 2 -43.33 31.86 13.03
C THR A 2 -42.62 30.94 12.05
N ASP A 3 -43.07 31.03 10.81
CA ASP A 3 -42.70 30.15 9.70
C ASP A 3 -41.19 30.14 9.44
N SER A 4 -40.64 28.95 9.32
CA SER A 4 -39.33 28.68 8.72
C SER A 4 -39.34 29.07 7.24
N PRO A 5 -38.29 29.70 6.69
CA PRO A 5 -38.26 30.04 5.27
C PRO A 5 -38.16 28.75 4.46
N LYS A 6 -39.11 28.55 3.54
CA LYS A 6 -39.08 27.50 2.53
C LYS A 6 -37.80 27.64 1.71
N CYS A 7 -37.02 26.56 1.59
CA CYS A 7 -35.98 26.44 0.57
C CYS A 7 -36.58 26.76 -0.80
N GLN A 8 -36.22 27.92 -1.36
CA GLN A 8 -36.54 28.25 -2.74
C GLN A 8 -35.63 27.42 -3.65
N ASN A 9 -36.20 26.82 -4.69
CA ASN A 9 -35.46 26.03 -5.66
C ASN A 9 -34.44 26.94 -6.38
N LEU A 10 -33.17 26.53 -6.53
CA LEU A 10 -32.09 27.36 -7.08
C LEU A 10 -32.45 27.99 -8.44
N GLN A 11 -33.23 27.28 -9.26
CA GLN A 11 -33.79 27.76 -10.52
C GLN A 11 -34.71 29.00 -10.35
N GLN A 12 -35.53 29.04 -9.31
CA GLN A 12 -36.41 30.19 -9.03
C GLN A 12 -35.61 31.45 -8.64
N ILE A 13 -34.38 31.29 -8.13
CA ILE A 13 -33.47 32.39 -7.82
C ILE A 13 -32.75 32.87 -9.08
N LEU A 14 -32.35 31.95 -9.97
CA LEU A 14 -31.67 32.26 -11.25
C LEU A 14 -32.61 32.91 -12.29
N ASP A 15 -33.90 32.57 -12.26
CA ASP A 15 -34.94 33.09 -13.16
C ASP A 15 -35.50 34.45 -12.70
N ARG A 16 -35.24 34.84 -11.45
CA ARG A 16 -35.70 36.12 -10.90
C ARG A 16 -34.73 37.23 -11.27
N ASN A 17 -35.23 38.27 -11.94
CA ASN A 17 -34.44 39.48 -12.21
C ASN A 17 -33.95 40.10 -10.89
N PRO A 18 -32.73 40.65 -10.84
CA PRO A 18 -32.19 41.25 -9.62
C PRO A 18 -33.12 42.38 -9.13
N ASP A 19 -33.49 42.34 -7.84
CA ASP A 19 -34.37 43.34 -7.22
C ASP A 19 -33.71 44.76 -7.17
N PHE A 20 -32.37 44.84 -7.33
CA PHE A 20 -31.57 46.06 -7.44
C PHE A 20 -30.38 45.85 -8.41
N THR A 21 -30.18 46.74 -9.38
CA THR A 21 -28.97 46.80 -10.24
C THR A 21 -28.14 48.02 -9.82
N ASN A 22 -26.85 47.84 -9.52
CA ASN A 22 -25.97 48.93 -9.07
C ASN A 22 -25.40 49.76 -10.24
N ASP A 23 -25.83 49.48 -11.48
CA ASP A 23 -25.37 50.12 -12.73
C ASP A 23 -23.83 50.08 -12.86
N THR A 24 -23.23 48.98 -12.43
CA THR A 24 -21.78 48.76 -12.57
C THR A 24 -21.43 48.49 -14.03
N PRO A 25 -20.15 48.67 -14.45
CA PRO A 25 -19.71 48.31 -15.79
C PRO A 25 -20.04 46.85 -16.18
N LEU A 26 -20.09 45.95 -15.19
CA LEU A 26 -20.46 44.55 -15.36
C LEU A 26 -21.97 44.36 -15.59
N ASP A 27 -22.82 45.10 -14.85
CA ASP A 27 -24.28 45.09 -15.04
C ASP A 27 -24.66 45.64 -16.44
N GLN A 28 -23.99 46.72 -16.85
CA GLN A 28 -24.16 47.32 -18.17
C GLN A 28 -23.75 46.36 -19.28
N PHE A 29 -22.65 45.62 -19.10
CA PHE A 29 -22.21 44.59 -20.04
C PHE A 29 -23.28 43.51 -20.23
N PHE A 30 -23.77 42.89 -19.16
CA PHE A 30 -24.73 41.79 -19.28
C PHE A 30 -26.10 42.26 -19.79
N SER A 31 -26.53 43.48 -19.44
CA SER A 31 -27.73 44.11 -20.00
C SER A 31 -27.59 44.39 -21.50
N ALA A 32 -26.42 44.89 -21.94
CA ALA A 32 -26.11 45.10 -23.35
C ALA A 32 -26.06 43.77 -24.12
N PHE A 33 -25.40 42.74 -23.56
CA PHE A 33 -25.35 41.42 -24.16
C PHE A 33 -26.75 40.80 -24.32
N ASN A 34 -27.60 40.90 -23.29
CA ASN A 34 -28.96 40.38 -23.36
C ASN A 34 -29.82 41.13 -24.41
N SER A 35 -29.81 42.47 -24.37
CA SER A 35 -30.62 43.30 -25.27
C SER A 35 -30.15 43.26 -26.72
N GLN A 36 -28.84 43.29 -26.97
CA GLN A 36 -28.28 43.37 -28.33
C GLN A 36 -28.11 42.01 -29.00
N PHE A 37 -28.04 40.92 -28.22
CA PHE A 37 -27.74 39.59 -28.74
C PHE A 37 -28.82 38.56 -28.39
N ILE A 38 -29.07 38.30 -27.11
CA ILE A 38 -29.95 37.20 -26.68
C ILE A 38 -31.40 37.43 -27.10
N SER A 39 -31.92 38.66 -26.94
CA SER A 39 -33.31 39.00 -27.25
C SER A 39 -33.70 38.85 -28.74
N LYS A 40 -32.70 38.76 -29.63
CA LYS A 40 -32.90 38.58 -31.08
C LYS A 40 -33.11 37.11 -31.47
N ILE A 41 -32.78 36.17 -30.59
CA ILE A 41 -32.92 34.74 -30.84
C ILE A 41 -34.37 34.34 -30.52
N THR A 42 -35.10 33.82 -31.51
CA THR A 42 -36.49 33.37 -31.35
C THR A 42 -36.61 31.89 -31.70
N ASP A 43 -37.31 31.13 -30.86
CA ASP A 43 -37.50 29.68 -31.07
C ASP A 43 -38.46 29.36 -32.24
N ASP A 44 -39.30 30.31 -32.63
CA ASP A 44 -40.38 30.12 -33.63
C ASP A 44 -39.97 30.35 -35.10
N SER A 45 -38.73 30.75 -35.36
CA SER A 45 -38.25 31.11 -36.70
C SER A 45 -37.57 29.92 -37.39
N ASN A 46 -37.93 29.66 -38.66
CA ASN A 46 -37.30 28.63 -39.51
C ASN A 46 -35.92 29.05 -40.06
N ALA A 47 -35.39 30.22 -39.66
CA ALA A 47 -34.12 30.72 -40.16
C ALA A 47 -32.92 30.13 -39.36
N PRO A 48 -31.73 30.01 -39.97
CA PRO A 48 -30.52 29.62 -39.25
C PRO A 48 -30.12 30.70 -38.24
N LEU A 49 -29.61 30.30 -37.07
CA LEU A 49 -29.20 31.18 -35.97
C LEU A 49 -28.41 32.42 -36.43
N TYR A 50 -27.44 32.25 -37.32
CA TYR A 50 -26.58 33.36 -37.77
C TYR A 50 -27.38 34.46 -38.47
N ALA A 51 -28.36 34.10 -39.30
CA ALA A 51 -29.17 35.05 -40.06
C ALA A 51 -30.12 35.87 -39.15
N GLU A 52 -30.64 35.25 -38.08
CA GLU A 52 -31.49 35.92 -37.09
C GLU A 52 -30.77 36.98 -36.28
N VAL A 53 -29.53 36.70 -35.90
CA VAL A 53 -28.70 37.65 -35.15
C VAL A 53 -28.05 38.69 -36.09
N GLY A 54 -28.23 38.53 -37.42
CA GLY A 54 -27.79 39.49 -38.44
C GLY A 54 -26.39 39.24 -39.01
N PHE A 55 -25.86 38.02 -38.90
CA PHE A 55 -24.54 37.63 -39.40
C PHE A 55 -24.63 36.78 -40.68
N CYS A 56 -23.72 37.04 -41.61
CA CYS A 56 -23.69 36.38 -42.92
C CYS A 56 -23.09 34.96 -42.86
N ASN A 57 -22.16 34.70 -41.94
CA ASN A 57 -21.46 33.42 -41.82
C ASN A 57 -21.03 33.16 -40.36
N ASN A 58 -20.58 31.92 -40.09
CA ASN A 58 -20.08 31.51 -38.78
C ASN A 58 -18.85 32.32 -38.31
N SER A 59 -17.95 32.71 -39.22
CA SER A 59 -16.74 33.44 -38.84
C SER A 59 -17.06 34.82 -38.26
N ASP A 60 -17.97 35.56 -38.88
CA ASP A 60 -18.40 36.89 -38.42
C ASP A 60 -19.13 36.78 -37.08
N PHE A 61 -19.99 35.78 -36.94
CA PHE A 61 -20.68 35.47 -35.68
C PHE A 61 -19.70 35.18 -34.54
N VAL A 62 -18.72 34.31 -34.77
CA VAL A 62 -17.69 33.98 -33.78
C VAL A 62 -16.84 35.20 -33.45
N THR A 63 -16.42 36.00 -34.44
CA THR A 63 -15.64 37.22 -34.18
C THR A 63 -16.38 38.17 -33.25
N SER A 64 -17.69 38.40 -33.45
CA SER A 64 -18.48 39.23 -32.53
C SER A 64 -18.54 38.64 -31.11
N LEU A 65 -18.72 37.32 -30.96
CA LEU A 65 -18.69 36.68 -29.63
C LEU A 65 -17.34 36.80 -28.92
N LEU A 66 -16.24 36.75 -29.67
CA LEU A 66 -14.90 36.92 -29.11
C LEU A 66 -14.64 38.36 -28.64
N GLU A 67 -15.21 39.36 -29.33
CA GLU A 67 -15.16 40.76 -28.88
C GLU A 67 -15.91 40.95 -27.55
N TRP A 68 -17.07 40.31 -27.37
CA TRP A 68 -17.78 40.29 -26.09
C TRP A 68 -16.96 39.64 -24.97
N LEU A 69 -16.27 38.54 -25.26
CA LEU A 69 -15.38 37.90 -24.29
C LEU A 69 -14.20 38.80 -23.91
N ASP A 70 -13.61 39.51 -24.87
CA ASP A 70 -12.47 40.40 -24.65
C ASP A 70 -12.87 41.59 -23.77
N GLN A 71 -14.02 42.21 -24.06
CA GLN A 71 -14.60 43.28 -23.24
C GLN A 71 -14.89 42.82 -21.81
N LEU A 72 -15.48 41.64 -21.64
CA LEU A 72 -15.76 41.09 -20.31
C LEU A 72 -14.48 40.84 -19.51
N LYS A 73 -13.46 40.29 -20.18
CA LYS A 73 -12.15 40.03 -19.60
C LYS A 73 -11.50 41.34 -19.12
N ASP A 74 -11.52 42.39 -19.94
CA ASP A 74 -10.94 43.69 -19.58
C ASP A 74 -11.68 44.33 -18.40
N ILE A 75 -13.02 44.34 -18.42
CA ILE A 75 -13.85 44.86 -17.32
C ILE A 75 -13.51 44.16 -16.00
N LEU A 76 -13.41 42.82 -16.00
CA LEU A 76 -13.16 42.04 -14.79
C LEU A 76 -11.71 42.13 -14.28
N LEU A 77 -10.74 42.47 -15.14
CA LEU A 77 -9.35 42.69 -14.74
C LEU A 77 -9.16 44.06 -14.06
N GLU A 78 -10.02 45.03 -14.33
CA GLU A 78 -9.99 46.36 -13.72
C GLU A 78 -10.62 46.41 -12.32
N ILE A 79 -11.40 45.39 -11.92
CA ILE A 79 -12.04 45.34 -10.60
C ILE A 79 -10.99 45.00 -9.52
N PRO A 80 -10.77 45.85 -8.50
CA PRO A 80 -9.82 45.58 -7.44
C PRO A 80 -10.27 44.40 -6.58
N THR A 81 -9.47 43.34 -6.53
CA THR A 81 -9.67 42.19 -5.66
C THR A 81 -9.12 42.50 -4.25
N ASP A 82 -9.90 43.14 -3.38
CA ASP A 82 -9.50 43.36 -1.98
C ASP A 82 -9.51 42.04 -1.18
N ASN A 83 -8.41 41.80 -0.47
CA ASN A 83 -8.04 40.51 0.15
C ASN A 83 -8.97 39.99 1.27
N GLU A 84 -10.00 40.74 1.69
CA GLU A 84 -10.93 40.29 2.75
C GLU A 84 -12.19 39.57 2.21
N SER A 85 -12.43 39.60 0.89
CA SER A 85 -13.59 38.98 0.22
C SER A 85 -13.20 37.87 -0.77
N ALA A 86 -12.11 37.14 -0.50
CA ALA A 86 -11.48 36.19 -1.41
C ALA A 86 -12.36 34.98 -1.88
N ASN A 87 -13.61 34.88 -1.41
CA ASN A 87 -14.51 33.77 -1.74
C ASN A 87 -15.73 34.18 -2.60
N LEU A 88 -15.89 35.45 -2.96
CA LEU A 88 -17.02 35.89 -3.79
C LEU A 88 -16.56 36.14 -5.22
N VAL A 89 -17.14 35.39 -6.17
CA VAL A 89 -16.97 35.66 -7.61
C VAL A 89 -17.64 37.00 -7.91
N PRO A 90 -16.98 37.96 -8.58
CA PRO A 90 -17.55 39.29 -8.83
C PRO A 90 -18.75 39.28 -9.79
N ILE A 91 -18.93 38.19 -10.53
CA ILE A 91 -20.12 37.95 -11.36
C ILE A 91 -21.26 37.47 -10.46
N SER A 92 -22.40 38.16 -10.52
CA SER A 92 -23.59 37.79 -9.75
C SER A 92 -24.11 36.40 -10.15
N LEU A 93 -24.79 35.71 -9.24
CA LEU A 93 -25.42 34.41 -9.54
C LEU A 93 -26.42 34.50 -10.70
N HIS A 94 -27.14 35.63 -10.80
CA HIS A 94 -28.07 35.88 -11.91
C HIS A 94 -27.34 36.00 -13.26
N ASP A 95 -26.20 36.70 -13.29
CA ASP A 95 -25.49 36.98 -14.55
C ASP A 95 -24.61 35.81 -15.02
N MET A 96 -24.34 34.85 -14.14
CA MET A 96 -23.64 33.62 -14.49
C MET A 96 -24.31 32.88 -15.65
N LYS A 97 -25.65 32.91 -15.76
CA LYS A 97 -26.38 32.29 -16.89
C LYS A 97 -26.01 32.91 -18.24
N TYR A 98 -25.73 34.22 -18.27
CA TYR A 98 -25.34 34.93 -19.49
C TYR A 98 -23.88 34.69 -19.83
N PHE A 99 -23.01 34.63 -18.82
CA PHE A 99 -21.62 34.20 -18.97
C PHE A 99 -21.56 32.77 -19.55
N ASP A 100 -22.26 31.82 -18.93
CA ASP A 100 -22.32 30.43 -19.38
C ASP A 100 -22.87 30.33 -20.80
N LEU A 101 -23.88 31.13 -21.15
CA LEU A 101 -24.40 31.18 -22.51
C LEU A 101 -23.35 31.68 -23.51
N LEU A 102 -22.65 32.79 -23.21
CA LEU A 102 -21.59 33.34 -24.05
C LEU A 102 -20.49 32.29 -24.31
N ILE A 103 -19.99 31.67 -23.25
CA ILE A 103 -18.95 30.64 -23.35
C ILE A 103 -19.44 29.44 -24.15
N ASN A 104 -20.65 28.92 -23.89
CA ASN A 104 -21.19 27.78 -24.62
C ASN A 104 -21.44 28.08 -26.10
N LEU A 105 -21.83 29.31 -26.46
CA LEU A 105 -21.94 29.73 -27.86
C LEU A 105 -20.58 29.73 -28.56
N ILE A 106 -19.53 30.25 -27.90
CA ILE A 106 -18.16 30.21 -28.45
C ILE A 106 -17.66 28.76 -28.57
N VAL A 107 -17.95 27.92 -27.58
CA VAL A 107 -17.64 26.48 -27.62
C VAL A 107 -18.28 25.81 -28.83
N VAL A 108 -19.59 25.96 -29.02
CA VAL A 108 -20.31 25.27 -30.09
C VAL A 108 -19.94 25.83 -31.47
N HIS A 109 -19.97 27.16 -31.63
CA HIS A 109 -19.81 27.80 -32.93
C HIS A 109 -18.37 28.18 -33.27
N GLY A 110 -17.53 28.46 -32.27
CA GLY A 110 -16.11 28.76 -32.46
C GLY A 110 -15.27 27.50 -32.56
N PHE A 111 -15.50 26.51 -31.69
CA PHE A 111 -14.74 25.26 -31.67
C PHE A 111 -15.45 24.14 -32.45
N TYR A 112 -16.58 23.60 -31.99
CA TYR A 112 -17.18 22.39 -32.60
C TYR A 112 -17.60 22.56 -34.06
N ALA A 113 -18.12 23.73 -34.45
CA ALA A 113 -18.45 24.00 -35.86
C ALA A 113 -17.21 24.03 -36.78
N ASN A 114 -16.02 24.19 -36.21
CA ASN A 114 -14.76 24.33 -36.93
C ASN A 114 -13.74 23.22 -36.66
N LEU A 115 -14.10 22.23 -35.82
CA LEU A 115 -13.30 21.02 -35.61
C LEU A 115 -13.53 20.02 -36.76
N PRO A 116 -12.49 19.27 -37.19
CA PRO A 116 -12.65 18.15 -38.08
C PRO A 116 -13.60 17.08 -37.51
N SER A 117 -14.22 16.30 -38.39
CA SER A 117 -15.09 15.20 -37.95
C SER A 117 -14.30 14.12 -37.21
N GLY A 118 -14.79 13.70 -36.03
CA GLY A 118 -14.21 12.59 -35.28
C GLY A 118 -13.12 12.98 -34.27
N ILE A 119 -13.10 14.24 -33.81
CA ILE A 119 -12.28 14.71 -32.68
C ILE A 119 -13.11 15.60 -31.74
N GLY A 120 -12.76 15.59 -30.45
CA GLY A 120 -13.44 16.34 -29.40
C GLY A 120 -14.48 15.51 -28.65
N ILE A 121 -15.11 16.12 -27.64
CA ILE A 121 -16.17 15.47 -26.86
C ILE A 121 -17.49 15.68 -27.61
N PRO A 122 -18.23 14.63 -28.01
CA PRO A 122 -19.51 14.79 -28.68
C PRO A 122 -20.42 15.78 -27.94
N LEU A 123 -21.06 16.71 -28.66
CA LEU A 123 -21.90 17.74 -28.04
C LEU A 123 -22.99 17.16 -27.13
N ASN A 124 -23.52 15.99 -27.46
CA ASN A 124 -24.49 15.28 -26.63
C ASN A 124 -23.90 14.78 -25.30
N GLN A 125 -22.61 14.39 -25.26
CA GLN A 125 -21.89 14.04 -24.02
C GLN A 125 -21.68 15.24 -23.11
N ARG A 126 -21.75 16.47 -23.62
CA ARG A 126 -21.64 17.69 -22.80
C ARG A 126 -22.96 18.11 -22.17
N ARG A 127 -24.08 17.67 -22.75
CA ARG A 127 -25.43 17.94 -22.23
C ARG A 127 -26.00 16.69 -21.58
N ILE A 128 -25.23 15.99 -20.72
CA ILE A 128 -25.66 14.71 -20.15
C ILE A 128 -27.09 14.79 -19.58
N GLU A 129 -27.42 15.86 -18.87
CA GLU A 129 -28.74 16.06 -18.25
C GLU A 129 -29.84 16.41 -19.27
N ASN A 130 -29.48 17.05 -20.38
CA ASN A 130 -30.42 17.65 -21.35
C ASN A 130 -30.17 17.17 -22.79
N PHE A 131 -29.53 16.01 -23.00
CA PHE A 131 -29.07 15.58 -24.34
C PHE A 131 -30.22 15.33 -25.32
N ARG A 132 -31.44 15.22 -24.80
CA ARG A 132 -32.68 15.04 -25.55
C ARG A 132 -33.37 16.36 -25.90
N LEU A 133 -33.03 17.47 -25.24
CA LEU A 133 -33.59 18.78 -25.51
C LEU A 133 -32.85 19.43 -26.69
N VAL A 134 -33.62 19.86 -27.69
CA VAL A 134 -33.11 20.56 -28.85
C VAL A 134 -33.17 22.05 -28.56
N ASP A 135 -32.00 22.67 -28.37
CA ASP A 135 -31.86 24.11 -28.22
C ASP A 135 -31.17 24.67 -29.47
N LYS A 136 -31.93 25.46 -30.23
CA LYS A 136 -31.53 26.05 -31.52
C LYS A 136 -30.28 26.93 -31.39
N ARG A 137 -30.05 27.54 -30.21
CA ARG A 137 -28.85 28.36 -29.93
C ARG A 137 -27.54 27.61 -30.10
N PHE A 138 -27.61 26.28 -30.08
CA PHE A 138 -26.43 25.45 -30.15
C PHE A 138 -26.47 24.44 -31.31
N GLU A 139 -27.31 24.71 -32.32
CA GLU A 139 -27.34 23.93 -33.55
C GLU A 139 -26.40 24.53 -34.60
N ILE A 140 -25.53 23.69 -35.16
CA ILE A 140 -24.64 24.08 -36.25
C ILE A 140 -25.39 23.88 -37.57
N PRO A 141 -25.53 24.93 -38.42
CA PRO A 141 -26.24 24.80 -39.69
C PRO A 141 -25.62 23.71 -40.59
N LYS A 142 -26.44 22.83 -41.17
CA LYS A 142 -25.97 21.70 -42.01
C LYS A 142 -25.14 22.12 -43.22
N ALA A 143 -25.30 23.37 -43.68
CA ALA A 143 -24.55 23.93 -44.80
C ALA A 143 -23.14 24.45 -44.40
N HIS A 144 -22.86 24.57 -43.10
CA HIS A 144 -21.57 25.06 -42.59
C HIS A 144 -20.46 24.05 -42.85
N LYS A 145 -19.28 24.57 -43.22
CA LYS A 145 -18.05 23.78 -43.38
C LYS A 145 -17.02 24.29 -42.37
N ALA A 146 -16.29 23.36 -41.76
CA ALA A 146 -15.26 23.68 -40.79
C ALA A 146 -14.21 24.64 -41.36
N ASN A 147 -13.89 25.69 -40.61
CA ASN A 147 -12.87 26.68 -40.98
C ASN A 147 -11.77 26.78 -39.91
N HIS A 148 -10.55 26.34 -40.27
CA HIS A 148 -9.40 26.36 -39.36
C HIS A 148 -8.94 27.77 -38.95
N ASP A 149 -9.25 28.81 -39.74
CA ASP A 149 -8.93 30.19 -39.36
C ASP A 149 -9.84 30.70 -38.25
N THR A 150 -11.14 30.37 -38.32
CA THR A 150 -12.08 30.66 -37.24
C THR A 150 -11.72 29.88 -35.97
N LEU A 151 -11.30 28.61 -36.10
CA LEU A 151 -10.79 27.81 -34.99
C LEU A 151 -9.54 28.43 -34.35
N SER A 152 -8.61 28.94 -35.17
CA SER A 152 -7.42 29.64 -34.69
C SER A 152 -7.77 30.89 -33.89
N ARG A 153 -8.68 31.73 -34.41
CA ARG A 153 -9.11 32.97 -33.73
C ARG A 153 -9.74 32.67 -32.37
N ALA A 154 -10.63 31.68 -32.31
CA ALA A 154 -11.25 31.25 -31.06
C ALA A 154 -10.21 30.70 -30.06
N SER A 155 -9.26 29.90 -30.54
CA SER A 155 -8.17 29.36 -29.72
C SER A 155 -7.25 30.44 -29.18
N ASP A 156 -6.89 31.43 -30.01
CA ASP A 156 -6.06 32.57 -29.62
C ASP A 156 -6.75 33.45 -28.55
N ALA A 157 -8.06 33.70 -28.70
CA ALA A 157 -8.83 34.48 -27.74
C ALA A 157 -8.94 33.76 -26.37
N PHE A 158 -9.25 32.46 -26.35
CA PHE A 158 -9.31 31.68 -25.10
C PHE A 158 -7.93 31.56 -24.45
N TYR A 159 -6.87 31.32 -25.24
CA TYR A 159 -5.50 31.27 -24.73
C TYR A 159 -5.06 32.62 -24.13
N THR A 160 -5.31 33.72 -24.83
CA THR A 160 -4.98 35.08 -24.36
C THR A 160 -5.77 35.41 -23.09
N THR A 161 -7.03 35.02 -23.03
CA THR A 161 -7.88 35.19 -21.84
C THR A 161 -7.30 34.44 -20.65
N LEU A 162 -6.88 33.17 -20.81
CA LEU A 162 -6.26 32.37 -19.75
C LEU A 162 -4.92 32.93 -19.27
N MET A 163 -4.12 33.50 -20.18
CA MET A 163 -2.76 33.98 -19.90
C MET A 163 -2.68 35.47 -19.53
N SER A 164 -3.80 36.20 -19.59
CA SER A 164 -3.86 37.66 -19.39
C SER A 164 -3.39 38.13 -18.01
N ALA A 165 -3.63 37.33 -16.96
CA ALA A 165 -3.18 37.59 -15.60
C ALA A 165 -3.07 36.28 -14.80
N PRO A 166 -2.35 36.27 -13.65
CA PRO A 166 -2.32 35.10 -12.76
C PRO A 166 -3.74 34.65 -12.39
N LEU A 167 -4.01 33.34 -12.39
CA LEU A 167 -5.36 32.77 -12.16
C LEU A 167 -6.07 33.25 -10.88
N ARG A 168 -5.33 33.69 -9.86
CA ARG A 168 -5.90 34.28 -8.63
C ARG A 168 -6.60 35.61 -8.86
N LYS A 169 -6.20 36.36 -9.89
CA LYS A 169 -6.77 37.66 -10.27
C LYS A 169 -7.58 37.59 -11.56
N ASN A 170 -7.42 36.52 -12.34
CA ASN A 170 -8.10 36.31 -13.60
C ASN A 170 -9.38 35.50 -13.40
N VAL A 171 -10.50 36.18 -13.13
CA VAL A 171 -11.80 35.55 -12.87
C VAL A 171 -12.27 34.75 -14.09
N VAL A 172 -12.28 35.36 -15.29
CA VAL A 172 -12.71 34.70 -16.53
C VAL A 172 -11.84 33.47 -16.83
N GLY A 173 -10.51 33.60 -16.74
CA GLY A 173 -9.60 32.47 -16.93
C GLY A 173 -9.80 31.36 -15.89
N SER A 174 -10.06 31.70 -14.63
CA SER A 174 -10.35 30.71 -13.58
C SER A 174 -11.65 29.95 -13.84
N LEU A 175 -12.69 30.64 -14.36
CA LEU A 175 -13.97 30.03 -14.74
C LEU A 175 -13.82 29.17 -16.00
N LEU A 176 -13.07 29.61 -17.00
CA LEU A 176 -12.78 28.82 -18.21
C LEU A 176 -11.98 27.54 -17.90
N LEU A 177 -11.05 27.60 -16.95
CA LEU A 177 -10.24 26.46 -16.53
C LEU A 177 -11.05 25.40 -15.77
N LYS A 178 -12.03 25.83 -14.94
CA LYS A 178 -12.89 24.95 -14.14
C LYS A 178 -14.16 24.51 -14.87
N GLY A 179 -14.67 25.34 -15.77
CA GLY A 179 -15.94 25.17 -16.49
C GLY A 179 -15.75 24.76 -17.95
N ALA A 180 -16.71 25.18 -18.80
CA ALA A 180 -16.67 24.89 -20.23
C ALA A 180 -15.57 25.71 -20.94
N GLY A 181 -14.86 25.11 -21.88
CA GLY A 181 -13.92 25.82 -22.76
C GLY A 181 -12.48 25.33 -22.73
N PHE A 182 -11.93 24.96 -21.57
CA PHE A 182 -10.52 24.50 -21.49
C PHE A 182 -10.26 23.24 -22.32
N THR A 183 -11.15 22.25 -22.23
CA THR A 183 -11.03 21.01 -23.01
C THR A 183 -11.14 21.26 -24.51
N ASP A 184 -11.95 22.24 -24.92
CA ASP A 184 -12.13 22.61 -26.33
C ASP A 184 -10.89 23.32 -26.86
N LEU A 185 -10.31 24.23 -26.06
CA LEU A 185 -9.05 24.87 -26.36
C LEU A 185 -7.95 23.82 -26.56
N LEU A 186 -7.79 22.86 -25.63
CA LEU A 186 -6.78 21.80 -25.81
C LEU A 186 -7.04 20.95 -27.06
N THR A 187 -8.29 20.58 -27.31
CA THR A 187 -8.69 19.82 -28.51
C THR A 187 -8.36 20.58 -29.79
N ALA A 188 -8.66 21.88 -29.82
CA ALA A 188 -8.37 22.75 -30.96
C ALA A 188 -6.88 22.97 -31.18
N LEU A 189 -6.10 23.15 -30.12
CA LEU A 189 -4.65 23.25 -30.20
C LEU A 189 -4.01 21.97 -30.76
N ILE A 190 -4.56 20.78 -30.44
CA ILE A 190 -4.13 19.51 -31.05
C ILE A 190 -4.40 19.51 -32.55
N VAL A 191 -5.60 19.92 -32.98
CA VAL A 191 -5.94 19.99 -34.41
C VAL A 191 -5.04 21.00 -35.14
N LEU A 192 -4.94 22.22 -34.62
CA LEU A 192 -4.16 23.31 -35.23
C LEU A 192 -2.67 22.95 -35.34
N HIS A 193 -2.13 22.19 -34.38
CA HIS A 193 -0.76 21.67 -34.45
C HIS A 193 -0.51 20.82 -35.70
N PHE A 194 -1.50 20.05 -36.17
CA PHE A 194 -1.33 19.18 -37.34
C PHE A 194 -1.79 19.82 -38.65
N GLU A 195 -2.85 20.63 -38.62
CA GLU A 195 -3.45 21.24 -39.81
C GLU A 195 -2.70 22.51 -40.26
N LYS A 196 -2.16 23.31 -39.32
CA LYS A 196 -1.39 24.54 -39.63
C LYS A 196 0.11 24.31 -39.42
N ARG A 197 0.76 23.65 -40.39
CA ARG A 197 2.20 23.30 -40.30
C ARG A 197 3.13 24.51 -40.18
N GLU A 198 2.77 25.65 -40.77
CA GLU A 198 3.56 26.89 -40.70
C GLU A 198 3.67 27.44 -39.27
N ASP A 199 2.63 27.24 -38.45
CA ASP A 199 2.53 27.72 -37.06
C ASP A 199 2.65 26.58 -36.02
N GLN A 200 3.12 25.40 -36.44
CA GLN A 200 3.13 24.19 -35.61
C GLN A 200 3.84 24.39 -34.26
N GLN A 201 4.96 25.12 -34.27
CA GLN A 201 5.75 25.38 -33.07
C GLN A 201 5.02 26.33 -32.10
N ARG A 202 4.30 27.33 -32.64
CA ARG A 202 3.47 28.26 -31.84
C ARG A 202 2.39 27.49 -31.09
N TYR A 203 1.60 26.66 -31.79
CA TYR A 203 0.53 25.89 -31.15
C TYR A 203 1.05 24.82 -30.19
N SER A 204 2.24 24.26 -30.45
CA SER A 204 2.92 23.35 -29.51
C SER A 204 3.26 24.04 -28.18
N VAL A 205 3.78 25.27 -28.24
CA VAL A 205 4.08 26.06 -27.03
C VAL A 205 2.80 26.47 -26.31
N MET A 206 1.77 26.93 -27.04
CA MET A 206 0.47 27.26 -26.46
C MET A 206 -0.15 26.07 -25.74
N PHE A 207 -0.08 24.87 -26.34
CA PHE A 207 -0.57 23.63 -25.73
C PHE A 207 0.17 23.32 -24.42
N GLN A 208 1.50 23.38 -24.42
CA GLN A 208 2.30 23.10 -23.21
C GLN A 208 2.00 24.08 -22.07
N ASN A 209 1.85 25.36 -22.40
CA ASN A 209 1.52 26.40 -21.43
C ASN A 209 0.11 26.19 -20.86
N ALA A 210 -0.90 26.03 -21.73
CA ALA A 210 -2.28 25.78 -21.30
C ALA A 210 -2.40 24.50 -20.47
N GLU A 211 -1.74 23.43 -20.90
CA GLU A 211 -1.70 22.17 -20.17
C GLU A 211 -1.12 22.36 -18.76
N SER A 212 -0.02 23.12 -18.62
CA SER A 212 0.66 23.32 -17.32
C SER A 212 -0.21 24.01 -16.26
N LEU A 213 -1.24 24.75 -16.66
CA LEU A 213 -2.20 25.38 -15.75
C LEU A 213 -3.14 24.38 -15.06
N GLN A 214 -3.42 23.25 -15.71
CA GLN A 214 -4.42 22.30 -15.22
C GLN A 214 -3.83 21.28 -14.23
N GLU A 215 -4.65 20.85 -13.28
CA GLU A 215 -4.29 19.81 -12.32
C GLU A 215 -4.10 18.45 -13.02
N THR A 216 -3.13 17.68 -12.53
CA THR A 216 -2.78 16.38 -13.12
C THR A 216 -3.93 15.37 -13.09
N TYR A 217 -4.76 15.37 -12.03
CA TYR A 217 -5.97 14.54 -11.95
C TYR A 217 -6.96 14.86 -13.09
N GLN A 218 -7.23 16.15 -13.31
CA GLN A 218 -8.14 16.60 -14.36
C GLN A 218 -7.61 16.27 -15.76
N LEU A 219 -6.29 16.30 -15.95
CA LEU A 219 -5.66 15.88 -17.21
C LEU A 219 -5.80 14.38 -17.47
N PHE A 220 -5.73 13.51 -16.45
CA PHE A 220 -6.01 12.09 -16.63
C PHE A 220 -7.45 11.86 -17.10
N SER A 221 -8.42 12.53 -16.47
CA SER A 221 -9.83 12.48 -16.88
C SER A 221 -10.00 12.97 -18.34
N LEU A 222 -9.47 14.17 -18.64
CA LEU A 222 -9.58 14.80 -19.96
C LEU A 222 -8.94 13.96 -21.07
N TYR A 223 -7.72 13.49 -20.88
CA TYR A 223 -7.04 12.70 -21.92
C TYR A 223 -7.65 11.32 -22.09
N THR A 224 -8.09 10.67 -21.01
CA THR A 224 -8.81 9.40 -21.11
C THR A 224 -10.07 9.59 -21.95
N LEU A 225 -10.85 10.64 -21.67
CA LEU A 225 -12.04 10.99 -22.43
C LEU A 225 -11.72 11.27 -23.91
N LEU A 226 -10.71 12.09 -24.21
CA LEU A 226 -10.31 12.40 -25.58
C LEU A 226 -9.81 11.17 -26.36
N VAL A 227 -9.11 10.22 -25.73
CA VAL A 227 -8.69 8.98 -26.39
C VAL A 227 -9.91 8.13 -26.79
N HIS A 228 -10.96 8.13 -25.97
CA HIS A 228 -12.19 7.40 -26.25
C HIS A 228 -13.05 8.09 -27.32
N THR A 229 -13.13 9.42 -27.33
CA THR A 229 -14.00 10.16 -28.25
C THR A 229 -13.35 10.44 -29.61
N THR A 230 -12.02 10.39 -29.71
CA THR A 230 -11.29 10.70 -30.95
C THR A 230 -11.17 9.47 -31.85
N LYS A 231 -11.78 9.54 -33.04
CA LYS A 231 -11.76 8.48 -34.06
C LYS A 231 -10.58 8.60 -35.02
N ASN A 232 -10.05 9.80 -35.24
CA ASN A 232 -8.90 10.01 -36.11
C ASN A 232 -7.62 9.44 -35.46
N PRO A 233 -6.88 8.52 -36.12
CA PRO A 233 -5.73 7.85 -35.52
C PRO A 233 -4.58 8.80 -35.18
N GLN A 234 -4.33 9.81 -36.01
CA GLN A 234 -3.21 10.74 -35.84
C GLN A 234 -3.36 11.59 -34.57
N TYR A 235 -4.56 12.14 -34.35
CA TYR A 235 -4.84 12.93 -33.16
C TYR A 235 -4.92 12.04 -31.91
N ARG A 236 -5.50 10.84 -32.05
CA ARG A 236 -5.58 9.86 -30.96
C ARG A 236 -4.20 9.42 -30.48
N GLU A 237 -3.26 9.19 -31.39
CA GLU A 237 -1.87 8.84 -31.05
C GLU A 237 -1.16 9.97 -30.28
N PHE A 238 -1.39 11.22 -30.67
CA PHE A 238 -0.86 12.38 -29.93
C PHE A 238 -1.38 12.41 -28.49
N VAL A 239 -2.70 12.28 -28.29
CA VAL A 239 -3.31 12.26 -26.94
C VAL A 239 -2.82 11.05 -26.15
N LEU A 240 -2.73 9.87 -26.76
CA LEU A 240 -2.22 8.66 -26.11
C LEU A 240 -0.75 8.83 -25.66
N SER A 241 0.08 9.49 -26.47
CA SER A 241 1.45 9.83 -26.11
C SER A 241 1.52 10.77 -24.91
N LYS A 242 0.62 11.77 -24.84
CA LYS A 242 0.51 12.68 -23.67
C LYS A 242 0.00 11.96 -22.42
N LEU A 243 -1.00 11.10 -22.55
CA LEU A 243 -1.57 10.30 -21.47
C LEU A 243 -0.56 9.30 -20.89
N SER A 244 0.10 8.53 -21.76
CA SER A 244 1.08 7.51 -21.36
C SER A 244 2.33 8.07 -20.68
N THR A 245 2.72 9.31 -21.02
CA THR A 245 3.86 9.99 -20.41
C THR A 245 3.49 10.86 -19.22
N LEU A 246 2.21 11.12 -18.97
CA LEU A 246 1.72 12.00 -17.90
C LEU A 246 2.20 11.57 -16.49
N PRO A 247 2.21 10.26 -16.14
CA PRO A 247 2.69 9.83 -14.81
C PRO A 247 4.10 10.27 -14.49
N VAL A 248 4.98 10.36 -15.51
CA VAL A 248 6.40 10.67 -15.35
C VAL A 248 6.73 12.13 -15.67
N ARG A 249 5.91 12.80 -16.49
CA ARG A 249 6.12 14.20 -16.87
C ARG A 249 5.68 15.20 -15.80
N ARG A 250 4.70 14.84 -14.97
CA ARG A 250 4.23 15.63 -13.83
C ARG A 250 4.84 15.10 -12.54
N ASN A 251 5.23 16.00 -11.62
CA ASN A 251 5.85 15.63 -10.34
C ASN A 251 4.93 14.82 -9.42
N ASN A 252 3.61 14.97 -9.57
CA ASN A 252 2.59 14.21 -8.83
C ASN A 252 1.82 13.23 -9.73
N GLY A 253 2.39 12.85 -10.87
CA GLY A 253 1.74 12.02 -11.89
C GLY A 253 1.36 10.64 -11.40
N VAL A 254 2.25 9.94 -10.69
CA VAL A 254 1.98 8.59 -10.15
C VAL A 254 0.88 8.63 -9.08
N ILE A 255 0.99 9.56 -8.12
CA ILE A 255 -0.01 9.71 -7.05
C ILE A 255 -1.37 10.08 -7.64
N SER A 256 -1.40 11.02 -8.61
CA SER A 256 -2.65 11.43 -9.26
C SER A 256 -3.27 10.30 -10.11
N LEU A 257 -2.45 9.45 -10.74
CA LEU A 257 -2.93 8.27 -11.46
C LEU A 257 -3.57 7.27 -10.50
N ILE A 258 -2.96 7.04 -9.33
CA ILE A 258 -3.51 6.15 -8.30
C ILE A 258 -4.84 6.71 -7.79
N ASP A 259 -4.89 7.99 -7.45
CA ASP A 259 -6.14 8.66 -7.02
C ASP A 259 -7.24 8.51 -8.09
N PHE A 260 -6.90 8.68 -9.37
CA PHE A 260 -7.84 8.59 -10.50
C PHE A 260 -8.33 7.17 -10.78
N VAL A 261 -7.43 6.17 -10.83
CA VAL A 261 -7.79 4.79 -11.20
C VAL A 261 -8.44 4.06 -10.03
N VAL A 262 -7.95 4.28 -8.81
CA VAL A 262 -8.52 3.64 -7.61
C VAL A 262 -9.82 4.32 -7.18
N GLY A 263 -10.00 5.60 -7.51
CA GLY A 263 -11.22 6.36 -7.22
C GLY A 263 -11.25 6.95 -5.80
N VAL A 264 -10.07 7.27 -5.24
CA VAL A 264 -9.92 7.74 -3.84
C VAL A 264 -10.66 9.05 -3.58
N ARG A 265 -10.90 9.87 -4.62
CA ARG A 265 -11.60 11.16 -4.51
C ARG A 265 -13.12 11.06 -4.66
N GLU A 266 -13.63 9.92 -5.12
CA GLU A 266 -15.03 9.75 -5.51
C GLU A 266 -15.81 8.90 -4.50
N ASP A 267 -15.27 8.69 -3.29
CA ASP A 267 -15.75 7.73 -2.27
C ASP A 267 -16.09 6.35 -2.87
N ALA A 268 -15.43 6.00 -3.98
CA ALA A 268 -15.72 4.80 -4.73
C ALA A 268 -15.16 3.59 -3.99
N GLU A 269 -15.98 2.55 -3.87
CA GLU A 269 -15.61 1.30 -3.21
C GLU A 269 -14.33 0.71 -3.84
N ILE A 270 -13.38 0.34 -2.97
CA ILE A 270 -12.03 -0.03 -3.35
C ILE A 270 -12.02 -1.49 -3.82
N ASP A 271 -11.85 -1.68 -5.13
CA ASP A 271 -11.71 -3.00 -5.76
C ASP A 271 -10.23 -3.33 -6.00
N THR A 272 -9.83 -4.56 -5.68
CA THR A 272 -8.48 -5.09 -5.93
C THR A 272 -8.08 -5.03 -7.40
N SER A 273 -9.06 -5.17 -8.31
CA SER A 273 -8.85 -5.08 -9.75
C SER A 273 -8.26 -3.71 -10.17
N ARG A 274 -8.62 -2.63 -9.47
CA ARG A 274 -8.13 -1.26 -9.75
C ARG A 274 -6.65 -1.12 -9.43
N TYR A 275 -6.15 -1.75 -8.35
CA TYR A 275 -4.72 -1.79 -8.05
C TYR A 275 -3.93 -2.47 -9.17
N ASN A 276 -4.43 -3.60 -9.67
CA ASN A 276 -3.79 -4.33 -10.76
C ASN A 276 -3.76 -3.49 -12.05
N ARG A 277 -4.83 -2.73 -12.34
CA ARG A 277 -4.88 -1.82 -13.49
C ARG A 277 -3.81 -0.72 -13.40
N VAL A 278 -3.61 -0.12 -12.23
CA VAL A 278 -2.51 0.84 -12.02
C VAL A 278 -1.16 0.18 -12.34
N SER A 279 -0.94 -1.03 -11.80
CA SER A 279 0.30 -1.76 -12.04
C SER A 279 0.53 -2.03 -13.53
N GLN A 280 -0.49 -2.52 -14.24
CA GLN A 280 -0.42 -2.76 -15.68
C GLN A 280 -0.04 -1.50 -16.46
N ILE A 281 -0.62 -0.34 -16.11
CA ILE A 281 -0.31 0.94 -16.75
C ILE A 281 1.16 1.33 -16.50
N LEU A 282 1.62 1.33 -15.25
CA LEU A 282 2.95 1.85 -14.89
C LEU A 282 4.11 0.89 -15.22
N VAL A 283 3.86 -0.41 -15.22
CA VAL A 283 4.83 -1.44 -15.64
C VAL A 283 5.03 -1.44 -17.16
N SER A 284 4.05 -0.91 -17.91
CA SER A 284 4.13 -0.72 -19.35
C SER A 284 4.86 0.58 -19.71
N LYS A 285 6.16 0.48 -20.02
CA LYS A 285 6.97 1.65 -20.38
C LYS A 285 6.51 2.28 -21.71
N PRO A 286 6.29 3.61 -21.78
CA PRO A 286 6.07 4.30 -23.05
C PRO A 286 7.27 4.15 -24.00
N ARG A 287 7.00 3.92 -25.29
CA ARG A 287 8.04 3.73 -26.32
C ARG A 287 8.92 4.97 -26.54
N SER A 288 8.40 6.15 -26.22
CA SER A 288 9.07 7.44 -26.39
C SER A 288 10.18 7.74 -25.38
N LEU A 289 10.27 6.98 -24.28
CA LEU A 289 11.22 7.22 -23.20
C LEU A 289 12.29 6.14 -23.08
N SER A 290 13.51 6.56 -22.75
CA SER A 290 14.59 5.65 -22.38
C SER A 290 14.25 4.93 -21.07
N SER A 291 14.78 3.73 -20.87
CA SER A 291 14.51 2.98 -19.64
C SER A 291 15.07 3.66 -18.38
N PRO A 292 16.31 4.20 -18.38
CA PRO A 292 16.84 4.91 -17.22
C PRO A 292 16.04 6.17 -16.86
N ASP A 293 15.65 6.98 -17.85
CA ASP A 293 14.89 8.22 -17.60
C ASP A 293 13.49 7.92 -17.06
N TYR A 294 12.84 6.88 -17.58
CA TYR A 294 11.53 6.46 -17.11
C TYR A 294 11.59 5.98 -15.66
N PHE A 295 12.48 5.05 -15.35
CA PHE A 295 12.57 4.48 -14.01
C PHE A 295 13.06 5.49 -12.98
N SER A 296 14.03 6.36 -13.32
CA SER A 296 14.50 7.41 -12.40
C SER A 296 13.36 8.28 -11.91
N LYS A 297 12.60 8.87 -12.83
CA LYS A 297 11.47 9.77 -12.51
C LYS A 297 10.27 9.05 -11.91
N LEU A 298 10.03 7.80 -12.32
CA LEU A 298 8.95 6.99 -11.74
C LEU A 298 9.25 6.66 -10.29
N PHE A 299 10.47 6.19 -9.98
CA PHE A 299 10.86 5.81 -8.63
C PHE A 299 11.09 7.01 -7.71
N ASP A 300 11.41 8.19 -8.22
CA ASP A 300 11.33 9.44 -7.43
C ASP A 300 9.93 9.60 -6.84
N GLN A 301 8.90 9.48 -7.67
CA GLN A 301 7.51 9.60 -7.23
C GLN A 301 7.01 8.43 -6.40
N ILE A 302 7.49 7.20 -6.65
CA ILE A 302 7.17 6.04 -5.79
C ILE A 302 7.75 6.29 -4.38
N CYS A 303 9.00 6.76 -4.28
CA CYS A 303 9.58 7.14 -2.99
C CYS A 303 8.74 8.22 -2.31
N ASP A 304 8.38 9.30 -3.02
CA ASP A 304 7.56 10.38 -2.48
C ASP A 304 6.19 9.88 -1.99
N GLY A 305 5.57 8.96 -2.73
CA GLY A 305 4.31 8.33 -2.37
C GLY A 305 4.40 7.45 -1.11
N LEU A 306 5.50 6.71 -0.95
CA LEU A 306 5.75 5.85 0.22
C LEU A 306 6.06 6.64 1.50
N ILE A 307 6.33 7.95 1.43
CA ILE A 307 6.48 8.80 2.63
C ILE A 307 5.14 9.00 3.35
N PHE A 308 4.00 8.94 2.63
CA PHE A 308 2.67 9.21 3.18
C PHE A 308 2.07 7.99 3.92
N ILE A 309 2.62 7.64 5.08
CA ILE A 309 2.17 6.49 5.91
C ILE A 309 0.65 6.54 6.20
N ASN A 310 0.09 7.74 6.34
CA ASN A 310 -1.33 7.98 6.63
C ASN A 310 -2.27 7.79 5.42
N LYS A 311 -1.75 7.42 4.24
CA LYS A 311 -2.53 7.10 3.03
C LYS A 311 -2.42 5.60 2.73
N PRO A 312 -3.12 4.72 3.46
CA PRO A 312 -2.93 3.27 3.37
C PRO A 312 -3.23 2.69 1.98
N ILE A 313 -4.20 3.26 1.27
CA ILE A 313 -4.58 2.86 -0.11
C ILE A 313 -3.43 3.13 -1.08
N LEU A 314 -2.84 4.34 -1.01
CA LEU A 314 -1.70 4.74 -1.82
C LEU A 314 -0.50 3.82 -1.54
N VAL A 315 -0.18 3.61 -0.26
CA VAL A 315 0.94 2.74 0.16
C VAL A 315 0.74 1.31 -0.32
N SER A 316 -0.47 0.77 -0.20
CA SER A 316 -0.80 -0.59 -0.66
C SER A 316 -0.62 -0.73 -2.18
N CYS A 317 -1.12 0.24 -2.96
CA CYS A 317 -0.95 0.26 -4.41
C CYS A 317 0.53 0.34 -4.83
N LEU A 318 1.31 1.20 -4.17
CA LEU A 318 2.74 1.35 -4.45
C LEU A 318 3.54 0.10 -4.08
N ASN A 319 3.20 -0.56 -2.97
CA ASN A 319 3.84 -1.82 -2.59
C ASN A 319 3.56 -2.95 -3.60
N ILE A 320 2.34 -3.04 -4.13
CA ILE A 320 2.00 -3.97 -5.22
C ILE A 320 2.86 -3.63 -6.46
N LEU A 321 2.93 -2.36 -6.85
CA LEU A 321 3.73 -1.92 -8.00
C LEU A 321 5.22 -2.24 -7.84
N VAL A 322 5.79 -1.98 -6.66
CA VAL A 322 7.20 -2.27 -6.34
C VAL A 322 7.47 -3.78 -6.39
N THR A 323 6.51 -4.59 -5.93
CA THR A 323 6.57 -6.06 -6.00
C THR A 323 6.58 -6.55 -7.45
N GLU A 324 5.72 -6.01 -8.30
CA GLU A 324 5.65 -6.33 -9.73
C GLU A 324 6.95 -5.98 -10.46
N PHE A 325 7.53 -4.81 -10.18
CA PHE A 325 8.85 -4.46 -10.73
C PHE A 325 9.95 -5.38 -10.23
N TYR A 326 9.93 -5.78 -8.96
CA TYR A 326 10.93 -6.69 -8.39
C TYR A 326 10.91 -8.07 -9.06
N PHE A 327 9.73 -8.67 -9.24
CA PHE A 327 9.61 -9.97 -9.90
C PHE A 327 9.86 -9.90 -11.41
N LYS A 328 9.59 -8.75 -12.05
CA LYS A 328 9.92 -8.54 -13.46
C LYS A 328 11.43 -8.39 -13.68
N ASN A 329 12.11 -7.57 -12.85
CA ASN A 329 13.57 -7.45 -12.83
C ASN A 329 14.04 -6.82 -11.51
N LYS A 330 14.67 -7.64 -10.66
CA LYS A 330 15.17 -7.24 -9.34
C LYS A 330 16.09 -6.00 -9.38
N ARG A 331 16.86 -5.83 -10.45
CA ARG A 331 17.79 -4.68 -10.60
C ARG A 331 17.07 -3.33 -10.65
N ILE A 332 15.84 -3.29 -11.15
CA ILE A 332 15.06 -2.04 -11.20
C ILE A 332 14.85 -1.50 -9.78
N VAL A 333 14.39 -2.36 -8.87
CA VAL A 333 14.14 -1.95 -7.48
C VAL A 333 15.45 -1.70 -6.74
N GLN A 334 16.49 -2.49 -7.00
CA GLN A 334 17.82 -2.29 -6.41
C GLN A 334 18.43 -0.94 -6.80
N ASP A 335 18.45 -0.61 -8.09
CA ASP A 335 19.12 0.57 -8.62
C ASP A 335 18.36 1.87 -8.33
N PHE A 336 17.02 1.84 -8.36
CA PHE A 336 16.18 3.05 -8.31
C PHE A 336 15.46 3.28 -6.98
N LEU A 337 15.25 2.24 -6.15
CA LEU A 337 14.64 2.35 -4.82
C LEU A 337 15.65 2.08 -3.70
N PHE A 338 16.22 0.88 -3.64
CA PHE A 338 17.10 0.48 -2.53
C PHE A 338 18.34 1.34 -2.45
N ARG A 339 18.95 1.71 -3.59
CA ARG A 339 20.09 2.63 -3.60
C ARG A 339 19.79 3.98 -2.94
N LYS A 340 18.57 4.52 -3.08
CA LYS A 340 18.17 5.79 -2.43
C LYS A 340 18.01 5.63 -0.92
N ILE A 341 17.42 4.51 -0.49
CA ILE A 341 17.28 4.17 0.93
C ILE A 341 18.67 3.97 1.54
N ASN A 342 19.51 3.14 0.91
CA ASN A 342 20.86 2.81 1.35
C ASN A 342 21.75 4.05 1.44
N LYS A 343 21.57 5.03 0.54
CA LYS A 343 22.30 6.31 0.61
C LYS A 343 22.13 7.00 1.95
N VAL A 344 20.91 7.06 2.49
CA VAL A 344 20.63 7.75 3.76
C VAL A 344 20.83 6.80 4.95
N LEU A 345 20.36 5.55 4.83
CA LEU A 345 20.39 4.56 5.89
C LEU A 345 21.83 4.16 6.25
N TYR A 346 22.69 3.94 5.26
CA TYR A 346 24.08 3.54 5.49
C TYR A 346 25.08 4.69 5.31
N ASN A 347 24.60 5.87 4.92
CA ASN A 347 25.40 7.05 4.62
C ASN A 347 26.48 6.81 3.53
N GLU A 348 26.06 6.26 2.38
CA GLU A 348 26.93 5.94 1.25
C GLU A 348 26.48 6.65 -0.04
N PRO A 349 27.23 7.67 -0.54
CA PRO A 349 28.51 8.18 -0.05
C PRO A 349 28.37 9.00 1.23
N ARG A 350 29.46 9.09 2.01
CA ARG A 350 29.53 9.81 3.28
C ARG A 350 29.19 11.30 3.12
N GLN A 351 28.05 11.70 3.66
CA GLN A 351 27.59 13.10 3.69
C GLN A 351 26.70 13.37 4.91
N GLU A 352 26.41 14.63 5.18
CA GLU A 352 25.36 14.98 6.15
C GLU A 352 23.99 14.84 5.50
N HIS A 353 23.00 14.43 6.28
CA HIS A 353 21.60 14.35 5.84
C HIS A 353 20.69 15.09 6.82
N SER A 354 19.78 15.87 6.27
CA SER A 354 18.80 16.64 7.04
C SER A 354 17.82 15.75 7.80
N SER A 355 17.18 16.32 8.83
CA SER A 355 16.10 15.62 9.55
C SER A 355 14.95 15.20 8.65
N LYS A 356 14.67 15.98 7.60
CA LYS A 356 13.64 15.66 6.62
C LYS A 356 14.01 14.41 5.81
N GLU A 357 15.24 14.30 5.33
CA GLU A 357 15.70 13.14 4.56
C GLU A 357 15.72 11.86 5.39
N LEU A 358 16.21 11.93 6.63
CA LEU A 358 16.21 10.80 7.56
C LEU A 358 14.78 10.35 7.88
N ASN A 359 13.91 11.29 8.26
CA ASN A 359 12.50 10.99 8.56
C ASN A 359 11.76 10.40 7.35
N ASN A 360 11.97 10.97 6.16
CA ASN A 360 11.39 10.43 4.93
C ASN A 360 11.86 9.01 4.64
N THR A 361 13.15 8.71 4.87
CA THR A 361 13.71 7.37 4.69
C THR A 361 13.08 6.36 5.65
N ILE A 362 12.93 6.73 6.93
CA ILE A 362 12.23 5.89 7.92
C ILE A 362 10.77 5.69 7.53
N ASN A 363 10.07 6.72 7.06
CA ASN A 363 8.69 6.59 6.60
C ASN A 363 8.56 5.63 5.41
N VAL A 364 9.50 5.69 4.46
CA VAL A 364 9.55 4.74 3.35
C VAL A 364 9.76 3.31 3.86
N LEU A 365 10.64 3.08 4.84
CA LEU A 365 10.83 1.75 5.45
C LEU A 365 9.58 1.24 6.17
N VAL A 366 8.84 2.11 6.86
CA VAL A 366 7.55 1.78 7.50
C VAL A 366 6.50 1.42 6.44
N SER A 367 6.46 2.13 5.31
CA SER A 367 5.56 1.79 4.23
C SER A 367 5.95 0.49 3.53
N LEU A 368 7.24 0.23 3.32
CA LEU A 368 7.75 -1.01 2.73
C LEU A 368 7.59 -2.24 3.65
N SER A 369 7.47 -2.06 4.97
CA SER A 369 7.19 -3.18 5.87
C SER A 369 5.79 -3.76 5.68
N LYS A 370 4.88 -3.00 5.05
CA LYS A 370 3.53 -3.42 4.64
C LYS A 370 3.52 -4.08 3.25
N ASN A 371 4.68 -4.44 2.70
CA ASN A 371 4.77 -5.05 1.37
C ASN A 371 4.30 -6.52 1.42
N PRO A 372 3.54 -7.00 0.42
CA PRO A 372 3.05 -8.38 0.41
C PRO A 372 4.12 -9.46 0.14
N SER A 373 5.32 -9.07 -0.30
CA SER A 373 6.38 -10.02 -0.71
C SER A 373 7.52 -10.09 0.30
N VAL A 374 7.63 -11.23 0.99
CA VAL A 374 8.75 -11.53 1.91
C VAL A 374 10.10 -11.54 1.17
N ASN A 375 10.12 -11.98 -0.09
CA ASN A 375 11.35 -11.96 -0.90
C ASN A 375 11.88 -10.54 -1.12
N LEU A 376 10.98 -9.57 -1.25
CA LEU A 376 11.34 -8.17 -1.45
C LEU A 376 11.85 -7.54 -0.16
N THR A 377 11.15 -7.76 0.97
CA THR A 377 11.57 -7.25 2.28
C THR A 377 12.90 -7.86 2.70
N LYS A 378 13.13 -9.14 2.45
CA LYS A 378 14.42 -9.80 2.67
C LYS A 378 15.52 -9.25 1.76
N SER A 379 15.20 -8.99 0.49
CA SER A 379 16.17 -8.38 -0.43
C SER A 379 16.53 -6.95 -0.04
N LEU A 380 15.63 -6.20 0.59
CA LEU A 380 15.89 -4.85 1.11
C LEU A 380 16.90 -4.92 2.26
N THR A 381 16.68 -5.81 3.24
CA THR A 381 17.55 -5.95 4.41
C THR A 381 18.96 -6.45 4.07
N THR A 382 19.12 -7.17 2.95
CA THR A 382 20.43 -7.66 2.48
C THR A 382 21.04 -6.81 1.35
N SER A 383 20.43 -5.69 0.94
CA SER A 383 20.89 -4.92 -0.23
C SER A 383 22.09 -4.00 0.03
N GLY A 384 22.42 -3.75 1.30
CA GLY A 384 23.43 -2.79 1.72
C GLY A 384 24.82 -3.38 1.95
N SER A 385 25.80 -2.50 2.10
CA SER A 385 27.15 -2.81 2.61
C SER A 385 27.15 -3.13 4.11
N ASN A 386 26.29 -2.44 4.86
CA ASN A 386 26.18 -2.56 6.31
C ASN A 386 24.96 -3.37 6.75
N ASN A 387 24.96 -3.79 8.00
CA ASN A 387 23.86 -4.57 8.57
C ASN A 387 22.63 -3.66 8.82
N PHE A 388 21.53 -3.97 8.13
CA PHE A 388 20.25 -3.26 8.22
C PHE A 388 19.72 -3.18 9.66
N TYR A 389 19.68 -4.33 10.35
CA TYR A 389 19.10 -4.44 11.70
C TYR A 389 19.95 -3.69 12.73
N LEU A 390 21.28 -3.78 12.63
CA LEU A 390 22.20 -3.03 13.48
C LEU A 390 22.06 -1.52 13.28
N THR A 391 21.86 -1.06 12.04
CA THR A 391 21.68 0.36 11.76
C THR A 391 20.42 0.94 12.39
N LEU A 392 19.31 0.20 12.32
CA LEU A 392 18.07 0.58 13.01
C LEU A 392 18.22 0.51 14.54
N TRP A 393 18.97 -0.47 15.05
CA TRP A 393 19.27 -0.58 16.48
C TRP A 393 20.04 0.65 17.01
N ILE A 394 21.13 1.03 16.34
CA ILE A 394 21.94 2.22 16.71
C ILE A 394 21.06 3.48 16.69
N TYR A 395 20.22 3.63 15.66
CA TYR A 395 19.29 4.75 15.59
C TYR A 395 18.26 4.75 16.73
N CYS A 396 17.71 3.58 17.07
CA CYS A 396 16.77 3.43 18.18
C CYS A 396 17.42 3.78 19.54
N MET A 397 18.66 3.33 19.76
CA MET A 397 19.47 3.64 20.94
C MET A 397 19.75 5.13 21.05
N PHE A 398 20.14 5.77 19.94
CA PHE A 398 20.33 7.22 19.88
C PHE A 398 19.06 7.98 20.29
N LEU A 399 17.90 7.60 19.76
CA LEU A 399 16.62 8.24 20.07
C LEU A 399 16.25 8.06 21.54
N LYS A 400 16.37 6.85 22.10
CA LYS A 400 16.05 6.56 23.50
C LYS A 400 16.90 7.41 24.46
N LYS A 401 18.17 7.64 24.15
CA LYS A 401 19.09 8.44 24.98
C LYS A 401 18.90 9.95 24.81
N ASN A 402 18.72 10.42 23.59
CA ASN A 402 18.87 11.85 23.27
C ASN A 402 17.55 12.59 23.02
N GLN A 403 16.47 11.90 22.65
CA GLN A 403 15.20 12.56 22.32
C GLN A 403 14.33 12.72 23.57
N ARG A 404 14.17 13.98 24.04
CA ARG A 404 13.43 14.28 25.27
C ARG A 404 12.00 14.74 25.04
N LEU A 405 11.75 15.44 23.93
CA LEU A 405 10.39 15.89 23.54
C LEU A 405 9.95 15.16 22.27
N GLN A 406 8.65 14.91 22.18
CA GLN A 406 8.06 14.20 21.06
C GLN A 406 7.67 15.16 19.93
N PRO A 407 8.01 14.87 18.68
CA PRO A 407 7.48 15.60 17.54
C PRO A 407 5.97 15.27 17.40
N GLN A 408 5.10 16.28 17.51
CA GLN A 408 3.62 16.24 17.48
C GLN A 408 2.88 16.01 18.83
N SER A 409 3.14 16.85 19.83
CA SER A 409 2.33 16.93 21.05
C SER A 409 1.02 17.72 20.90
N ASP A 410 0.34 17.68 19.75
CA ASP A 410 -0.91 18.43 19.49
C ASP A 410 -2.19 17.59 19.68
N SER A 411 -2.10 16.36 20.20
CA SER A 411 -3.29 15.56 20.53
C SER A 411 -3.29 15.12 22.00
N LYS A 412 -4.45 15.17 22.64
CA LYS A 412 -4.71 14.98 24.08
C LYS A 412 -4.38 13.58 24.65
N ASN A 413 -3.69 12.73 23.91
CA ASN A 413 -3.23 11.42 24.36
C ASN A 413 -1.70 11.44 24.38
N SER A 414 -1.10 11.04 25.50
CA SER A 414 0.35 10.84 25.62
C SER A 414 0.79 9.85 24.53
N ALA A 415 1.34 10.37 23.44
CA ALA A 415 1.81 9.54 22.34
C ALA A 415 3.03 8.73 22.82
N ALA A 416 3.19 7.51 22.31
CA ALA A 416 4.36 6.70 22.65
C ALA A 416 5.64 7.39 22.17
N PRO A 417 6.78 7.25 22.88
CA PRO A 417 8.06 7.81 22.44
C PRO A 417 8.42 7.37 21.02
N TYR A 418 9.01 8.26 20.20
CA TYR A 418 9.27 7.96 18.79
C TYR A 418 10.23 6.78 18.56
N TYR A 419 11.15 6.49 19.51
CA TYR A 419 12.01 5.29 19.43
C TYR A 419 11.17 3.99 19.32
N THR A 420 9.96 3.95 19.89
CA THR A 420 9.07 2.78 19.79
C THR A 420 8.62 2.51 18.35
N VAL A 421 8.57 3.53 17.48
CA VAL A 421 8.28 3.37 16.06
C VAL A 421 9.43 2.63 15.37
N VAL A 422 10.67 3.02 15.65
CA VAL A 422 11.87 2.37 15.11
C VAL A 422 12.03 0.96 15.68
N LEU A 423 11.74 0.76 16.96
CA LEU A 423 11.73 -0.56 17.60
C LEU A 423 10.66 -1.48 16.99
N SER A 424 9.46 -0.95 16.74
CA SER A 424 8.38 -1.68 16.05
C SER A 424 8.75 -2.02 14.62
N LEU A 425 9.46 -1.13 13.93
CA LEU A 425 9.99 -1.37 12.59
C LEU A 425 11.02 -2.50 12.59
N LEU A 426 11.96 -2.48 13.55
CA LEU A 426 12.95 -3.52 13.75
C LEU A 426 12.28 -4.87 14.01
N LYS A 427 11.33 -4.93 14.95
CA LYS A 427 10.48 -6.11 15.22
C LYS A 427 9.82 -6.61 13.93
N THR A 428 9.18 -5.71 13.17
CA THR A 428 8.43 -6.07 11.96
C THR A 428 9.31 -6.78 10.94
N TYR A 429 10.49 -6.23 10.62
CA TYR A 429 11.38 -6.86 9.65
C TYR A 429 11.99 -8.18 10.15
N ILE A 430 12.33 -8.30 11.43
CA ILE A 430 12.84 -9.55 12.01
C ILE A 430 11.78 -10.66 11.89
N VAL A 431 10.54 -10.37 12.27
CA VAL A 431 9.43 -11.34 12.23
C VAL A 431 9.11 -11.74 10.79
N ILE A 432 8.87 -10.76 9.90
CA ILE A 432 8.46 -11.02 8.51
C ILE A 432 9.54 -11.80 7.73
N ASN A 433 10.82 -11.48 7.93
CA ASN A 433 11.90 -12.17 7.23
C ASN A 433 12.36 -13.46 7.94
N SER A 434 11.87 -13.71 9.16
CA SER A 434 12.36 -14.74 10.07
C SER A 434 13.89 -14.68 10.29
N ASP A 435 14.46 -13.48 10.31
CA ASP A 435 15.90 -13.23 10.42
C ASP A 435 16.34 -13.02 11.90
N TYR A 436 16.00 -13.95 12.79
CA TYR A 436 16.32 -13.84 14.23
C TYR A 436 17.83 -13.85 14.52
N SER A 437 18.66 -14.35 13.60
CA SER A 437 20.12 -14.30 13.71
C SER A 437 20.68 -12.88 13.77
N ALA A 438 19.91 -11.88 13.31
CA ALA A 438 20.25 -10.47 13.44
C ALA A 438 20.43 -10.02 14.90
N LEU A 439 19.75 -10.68 15.84
CA LEU A 439 19.85 -10.38 17.27
C LEU A 439 21.27 -10.64 17.79
N ASN A 440 21.96 -11.67 17.29
CA ASN A 440 23.35 -11.93 17.66
C ASN A 440 24.28 -10.79 17.20
N VAL A 441 24.03 -10.21 16.01
CA VAL A 441 24.81 -9.06 15.51
C VAL A 441 24.57 -7.82 16.37
N ILE A 442 23.32 -7.60 16.79
CA ILE A 442 22.95 -6.51 17.69
C ILE A 442 23.64 -6.68 19.05
N ILE A 443 23.64 -7.89 19.62
CA ILE A 443 24.27 -8.17 20.91
C ILE A 443 25.78 -7.89 20.88
N MET A 444 26.47 -8.24 19.79
CA MET A 444 27.91 -7.94 19.64
C MET A 444 28.20 -6.43 19.61
N ASN A 445 27.20 -5.60 19.38
CA ASN A 445 27.30 -4.15 19.23
C ASN A 445 26.28 -3.42 20.12
N LEU A 446 25.92 -4.02 21.26
CA LEU A 446 24.73 -3.64 22.03
C LEU A 446 24.77 -2.17 22.47
N VAL A 447 25.95 -1.67 22.82
CA VAL A 447 26.19 -0.35 23.41
C VAL A 447 26.70 0.67 22.37
N ASN A 448 26.49 0.41 21.07
CA ASN A 448 26.91 1.35 20.02
C ASN A 448 25.84 2.44 19.80
N PHE A 449 26.21 3.71 20.00
CA PHE A 449 25.33 4.88 19.79
C PHE A 449 25.59 5.63 18.49
N ASP A 450 26.73 5.38 17.86
CA ASP A 450 27.17 5.98 16.61
C ASP A 450 27.76 4.88 15.71
N HIS A 451 27.86 5.15 14.41
CA HIS A 451 28.59 4.32 13.46
C HIS A 451 30.08 4.70 13.46
N GLU A 452 30.94 3.88 12.84
CA GLU A 452 32.39 4.08 12.84
C GLU A 452 32.85 5.47 12.35
N THR A 453 32.17 6.02 11.34
CA THR A 453 32.58 7.27 10.67
C THR A 453 31.49 8.35 10.67
N TRP A 454 30.30 8.04 11.15
CA TRP A 454 29.15 8.94 11.14
C TRP A 454 28.19 8.57 12.26
N GLY A 455 27.27 9.45 12.59
CA GLY A 455 26.33 9.21 13.67
C GLY A 455 25.07 10.04 13.52
N TYR A 456 24.28 10.08 14.58
CA TYR A 456 23.07 10.88 14.62
C TYR A 456 23.29 12.13 15.48
N GLY A 457 22.72 13.26 15.04
CA GLY A 457 22.59 14.48 15.82
C GLY A 457 21.12 14.75 16.09
N ILE A 458 20.82 15.53 17.14
CA ILE A 458 19.46 16.00 17.41
C ILE A 458 19.46 17.52 17.39
N ASN A 459 18.53 18.11 16.63
CA ASN A 459 18.36 19.54 16.66
C ASN A 459 17.65 19.93 17.96
N LEU A 460 18.28 20.83 18.72
CA LEU A 460 17.83 21.18 20.07
C LEU A 460 16.48 21.91 20.09
N GLU A 461 16.15 22.65 19.03
CA GLU A 461 14.92 23.45 18.93
C GLU A 461 13.70 22.57 18.61
N ASN A 462 13.83 21.71 17.60
CA ASN A 462 12.70 20.91 17.09
C ASN A 462 12.73 19.44 17.54
N GLN A 463 13.79 19.01 18.23
CA GLN A 463 14.00 17.64 18.71
C GLN A 463 13.93 16.57 17.60
N LEU A 464 14.28 16.98 16.37
CA LEU A 464 14.34 16.08 15.22
C LEU A 464 15.77 15.57 15.00
N PRO A 465 15.93 14.26 14.77
CA PRO A 465 17.23 13.66 14.50
C PRO A 465 17.71 13.99 13.08
N TYR A 466 19.02 14.03 12.85
CA TYR A 466 19.67 14.20 11.54
C TYR A 466 20.96 13.38 11.48
N VAL A 467 21.53 13.17 10.29
CA VAL A 467 22.80 12.43 10.13
C VAL A 467 23.95 13.43 10.18
N ARG A 468 24.91 13.20 11.08
CA ARG A 468 26.13 14.00 11.26
C ARG A 468 27.37 13.18 10.94
N LEU A 469 28.43 13.83 10.48
CA LEU A 469 29.73 13.19 10.32
C LEU A 469 30.52 13.24 11.63
N ILE A 470 31.32 12.20 11.88
CA ILE A 470 32.25 12.15 13.02
C ILE A 470 33.65 12.50 12.50
N ASP A 471 34.21 13.63 12.95
CA ASP A 471 35.57 14.02 12.58
C ASP A 471 36.59 13.12 13.27
N GLN A 472 37.47 12.48 12.50
CA GLN A 472 38.53 11.59 13.03
C GLN A 472 39.49 12.29 14.01
N ARG A 473 39.60 13.63 13.95
CA ARG A 473 40.40 14.42 14.91
C ARG A 473 39.88 14.35 16.35
N SER A 474 38.62 13.97 16.55
CA SER A 474 38.04 13.75 17.89
C SER A 474 38.25 12.34 18.45
N ILE A 475 38.78 11.42 17.63
CA ILE A 475 39.15 10.05 18.04
C ILE A 475 40.62 10.00 18.48
N ASP A 476 41.50 10.77 17.80
CA ASP A 476 42.91 10.94 18.20
C ASP A 476 43.10 11.92 19.38
N GLU A 477 42.06 12.69 19.73
CA GLU A 477 41.95 13.43 20.99
C GLU A 477 41.21 12.61 22.07
N GLU A 478 41.34 11.29 22.09
CA GLU A 478 41.35 10.63 23.40
C GLU A 478 42.49 11.27 24.19
N PRO A 479 42.22 11.99 25.30
CA PRO A 479 43.28 12.60 26.05
C PRO A 479 44.10 11.43 26.59
N ASN A 480 45.36 11.39 26.17
CA ASN A 480 46.40 10.53 26.69
C ASN A 480 46.12 10.27 28.20
N PRO A 481 45.88 9.03 28.66
CA PRO A 481 45.28 8.74 29.97
C PRO A 481 46.10 9.21 31.18
N LEU A 482 47.25 9.84 30.93
CA LEU A 482 48.19 10.38 31.90
C LEU A 482 47.85 11.79 32.41
N HIS A 483 46.86 12.51 31.85
CA HIS A 483 46.52 13.88 32.31
C HIS A 483 45.03 14.23 32.45
N ILE A 484 44.14 13.24 32.63
CA ILE A 484 42.72 13.50 32.97
C ILE A 484 42.54 13.39 34.50
N GLY A 485 41.95 14.40 35.13
CA GLY A 485 41.62 14.38 36.56
C GLY A 485 40.68 13.23 36.92
N ASN A 486 40.87 12.63 38.11
CA ASN A 486 40.14 11.43 38.55
C ASN A 486 38.60 11.54 38.47
N ASP A 487 38.05 12.74 38.66
CA ASP A 487 36.59 12.98 38.60
C ASP A 487 36.00 12.84 37.19
N GLU A 488 36.76 13.18 36.15
CA GLU A 488 36.28 13.12 34.77
C GLU A 488 36.33 11.68 34.21
N LYS A 489 37.34 10.89 34.65
CA LYS A 489 37.36 9.44 34.42
C LYS A 489 36.18 8.74 35.11
N LEU A 490 35.88 9.12 36.36
CA LEU A 490 34.75 8.56 37.11
C LEU A 490 33.42 8.84 36.41
N ARG A 491 33.21 10.06 35.90
CA ARG A 491 32.00 10.43 35.14
C ARG A 491 31.87 9.65 33.83
N LYS A 492 32.96 9.45 33.08
CA LYS A 492 32.95 8.63 31.85
C LYS A 492 32.57 7.18 32.16
N VAL A 493 33.15 6.58 33.19
CA VAL A 493 32.81 5.21 33.62
C VAL A 493 31.34 5.11 34.06
N GLN A 494 30.84 6.07 34.85
CA GLN A 494 29.42 6.12 35.23
C GLN A 494 28.50 6.23 34.01
N GLN A 495 28.86 7.03 33.01
CA GLN A 495 28.09 7.16 31.78
C GLN A 495 28.05 5.84 30.99
N VAL A 496 29.17 5.10 30.92
CA VAL A 496 29.21 3.79 30.27
C VAL A 496 28.27 2.79 30.95
N PHE A 497 28.22 2.75 32.29
CA PHE A 497 27.27 1.90 33.00
C PHE A 497 25.81 2.27 32.71
N LEU A 498 25.48 3.57 32.71
CA LEU A 498 24.14 4.01 32.32
C LEU A 498 23.81 3.60 30.89
N ASP A 499 24.76 3.73 29.97
CA ASP A 499 24.58 3.38 28.57
C ASP A 499 24.35 1.87 28.37
N ILE A 500 25.06 1.02 29.12
CA ILE A 500 24.81 -0.43 29.18
C ILE A 500 23.38 -0.70 29.66
N ASP A 501 22.94 -0.02 30.72
CA ASP A 501 21.61 -0.24 31.30
C ASP A 501 20.49 0.11 30.31
N HIS A 502 20.61 1.25 29.64
CA HIS A 502 19.66 1.65 28.61
C HIS A 502 19.59 0.63 27.45
N ALA A 503 20.75 0.10 27.06
CA ALA A 503 20.89 -0.87 25.97
C ALA A 503 20.27 -2.22 26.33
N VAL A 504 20.62 -2.77 27.50
CA VAL A 504 20.08 -4.02 28.02
C VAL A 504 18.56 -3.91 28.20
N GLU A 505 18.06 -2.81 28.75
CA GLU A 505 16.62 -2.57 28.88
C GLU A 505 15.91 -2.52 27.52
N LEU A 506 16.46 -1.80 26.54
CA LEU A 506 15.87 -1.71 25.21
C LEU A 506 15.89 -3.06 24.49
N PHE A 507 16.92 -3.86 24.71
CA PHE A 507 17.06 -5.17 24.08
C PHE A 507 16.07 -6.17 24.69
N VAL A 508 15.87 -6.12 26.01
CA VAL A 508 14.82 -6.89 26.67
C VAL A 508 13.43 -6.43 26.24
N GLU A 509 13.22 -5.13 26.01
CA GLU A 509 11.98 -4.60 25.42
C GLU A 509 11.74 -5.17 24.01
N LEU A 510 12.78 -5.25 23.18
CA LEU A 510 12.72 -5.89 21.86
C LEU A 510 12.36 -7.37 21.95
N LEU A 511 13.01 -8.14 22.84
CA LEU A 511 12.73 -9.57 23.01
C LEU A 511 11.30 -9.82 23.52
N LYS A 512 10.81 -9.00 24.46
CA LYS A 512 9.40 -9.04 24.90
C LYS A 512 8.46 -8.76 23.75
N ALA A 513 8.80 -7.79 22.90
CA ALA A 513 7.98 -7.44 21.75
C ALA A 513 7.97 -8.54 20.68
N LEU A 514 9.08 -9.26 20.48
CA LEU A 514 9.18 -10.41 19.58
C LEU A 514 8.38 -11.61 20.08
N ASN A 515 8.36 -11.87 21.39
CA ASN A 515 7.60 -12.95 22.03
C ASN A 515 7.93 -14.35 21.45
N GLU A 516 9.23 -14.64 21.31
CA GLU A 516 9.75 -15.89 20.74
C GLU A 516 10.63 -16.64 21.77
N PRO A 517 10.05 -17.57 22.56
CA PRO A 517 10.75 -18.22 23.67
C PRO A 517 12.00 -19.01 23.25
N ASP A 518 11.95 -19.70 22.11
CA ASP A 518 13.10 -20.46 21.61
C ASP A 518 14.27 -19.54 21.25
N VAL A 519 13.99 -18.37 20.65
CA VAL A 519 15.00 -17.37 20.31
C VAL A 519 15.62 -16.76 21.56
N VAL A 520 14.82 -16.47 22.59
CA VAL A 520 15.31 -15.94 23.87
C VAL A 520 16.25 -16.95 24.54
N LYS A 521 15.87 -18.23 24.55
CA LYS A 521 16.70 -19.33 25.05
C LYS A 521 18.03 -19.41 24.28
N ASP A 522 17.99 -19.43 22.96
CA ASP A 522 19.20 -19.55 22.13
C ASP A 522 20.15 -18.36 22.34
N ILE A 523 19.61 -17.14 22.52
CA ILE A 523 20.38 -15.94 22.87
C ILE A 523 21.01 -16.08 24.25
N PHE A 524 20.26 -16.50 25.27
CA PHE A 524 20.78 -16.68 26.62
C PHE A 524 21.95 -17.67 26.64
N LEU A 525 21.78 -18.81 25.97
CA LEU A 525 22.83 -19.83 25.85
C LEU A 525 24.05 -19.29 25.08
N SER A 526 23.84 -18.54 23.99
CA SER A 526 24.93 -17.93 23.23
C SER A 526 25.72 -16.90 24.04
N VAL A 527 25.04 -16.05 24.81
CA VAL A 527 25.66 -15.01 25.65
C VAL A 527 26.43 -15.65 26.79
N MET A 528 25.84 -16.66 27.45
CA MET A 528 26.49 -17.38 28.53
C MET A 528 27.75 -18.12 28.04
N ASN A 529 27.69 -18.80 26.88
CA ASN A 529 28.85 -19.50 26.32
C ASN A 529 29.98 -18.52 25.98
N ARG A 530 29.63 -17.37 25.38
CA ARG A 530 30.61 -16.30 25.09
C ARG A 530 31.24 -15.77 26.38
N TRP A 531 30.43 -15.47 27.39
CA TRP A 531 30.90 -14.96 28.67
C TRP A 531 31.86 -15.94 29.37
N VAL A 532 31.53 -17.23 29.41
CA VAL A 532 32.41 -18.26 30.00
C VAL A 532 33.73 -18.35 29.24
N ASN A 533 33.69 -18.44 27.90
CA ASN A 533 34.90 -18.53 27.08
C ASN A 533 35.79 -17.28 27.15
N SER A 534 35.21 -16.09 27.29
CA SER A 534 35.96 -14.86 27.49
C SER A 534 36.64 -14.81 28.86
N THR A 535 36.03 -15.42 29.88
CA THR A 535 36.55 -15.44 31.25
C THR A 535 37.62 -16.52 31.46
N THR A 536 37.54 -17.65 30.75
CA THR A 536 38.55 -18.72 30.82
C THR A 536 39.82 -18.36 30.05
N LYS A 537 39.71 -17.72 28.87
CA LYS A 537 40.87 -17.29 28.08
C LYS A 537 41.71 -16.21 28.76
N SER A 538 41.10 -15.31 29.54
CA SER A 538 41.85 -14.29 30.30
C SER A 538 42.73 -14.87 31.41
N ASN A 539 42.54 -16.14 31.80
CA ASN A 539 43.37 -16.80 32.80
C ASN A 539 44.64 -17.45 32.21
N GLN A 540 44.72 -17.65 30.89
CA GLN A 540 45.84 -18.38 30.25
C GLN A 540 47.00 -17.49 29.79
N SER A 541 46.79 -16.17 29.63
CA SER A 541 47.82 -15.23 29.19
C SER A 541 48.20 -14.29 30.33
N GLY A 542 49.23 -14.65 31.11
CA GLY A 542 49.81 -13.82 32.18
C GLY A 542 50.56 -12.57 31.70
N GLU A 543 50.12 -11.89 30.64
CA GLU A 543 50.75 -10.65 30.14
C GLU A 543 49.96 -9.39 30.55
N SER A 544 50.72 -8.39 31.01
CA SER A 544 50.30 -7.13 31.62
C SER A 544 49.30 -6.32 30.78
N MET A 545 48.15 -6.03 31.40
CA MET A 545 46.99 -5.27 30.89
C MET A 545 47.22 -3.75 30.82
N PHE A 546 47.68 -3.17 29.71
CA PHE A 546 47.52 -1.72 29.48
C PHE A 546 47.48 -1.34 27.99
N ALA A 547 46.37 -1.62 27.28
CA ALA A 547 45.75 -0.75 26.25
C ALA A 547 44.73 -1.48 25.34
N GLU A 548 44.94 -2.76 25.01
CA GLU A 548 44.07 -3.47 24.03
C GLU A 548 42.81 -4.12 24.63
N ASP A 549 42.65 -4.11 25.96
CA ASP A 549 41.72 -5.00 26.67
C ASP A 549 40.45 -4.35 27.24
N PHE A 550 40.23 -3.05 26.99
CA PHE A 550 39.04 -2.34 27.47
C PHE A 550 37.75 -2.84 26.76
N GLN A 551 37.81 -3.13 25.46
CA GLN A 551 36.65 -3.63 24.71
C GLN A 551 36.23 -5.04 25.15
N ASN A 552 37.18 -5.94 25.39
CA ASN A 552 36.90 -7.27 25.94
C ASN A 552 36.31 -7.18 27.34
N SER A 553 36.90 -6.33 28.20
CA SER A 553 36.39 -6.08 29.55
C SER A 553 34.96 -5.49 29.55
N LEU A 554 34.67 -4.59 28.60
CA LEU A 554 33.33 -4.01 28.42
C LEU A 554 32.31 -5.05 27.94
N LEU A 555 32.69 -5.91 26.97
CA LEU A 555 31.83 -6.96 26.45
C LEU A 555 31.46 -7.97 27.55
N VAL A 556 32.41 -8.35 28.40
CA VAL A 556 32.16 -9.24 29.56
C VAL A 556 31.16 -8.62 30.54
N LEU A 557 31.25 -7.31 30.80
CA LEU A 557 30.30 -6.59 31.67
C LEU A 557 28.89 -6.52 31.05
N VAL A 558 28.80 -6.25 29.74
CA VAL A 558 27.53 -6.25 28.99
C VAL A 558 26.89 -7.63 29.05
N ASP A 559 27.67 -8.69 28.84
CA ASP A 559 27.18 -10.06 28.86
C ASP A 559 26.64 -10.47 30.22
N LEU A 560 27.37 -10.14 31.29
CA LEU A 560 26.94 -10.39 32.65
C LEU A 560 25.61 -9.70 32.95
N LYS A 561 25.50 -8.41 32.62
CA LYS A 561 24.30 -7.61 32.90
C LYS A 561 23.11 -8.04 32.04
N LEU A 562 23.35 -8.39 30.78
CA LEU A 562 22.34 -8.93 29.90
C LEU A 562 21.84 -10.29 30.41
N MET A 563 22.74 -11.18 30.80
CA MET A 563 22.40 -12.50 31.34
C MET A 563 21.58 -12.41 32.63
N GLU A 564 21.96 -11.52 33.56
CA GLU A 564 21.18 -11.22 34.77
C GLU A 564 19.76 -10.77 34.41
N LYS A 565 19.63 -9.82 33.47
CA LYS A 565 18.32 -9.30 33.07
C LYS A 565 17.46 -10.32 32.33
N LEU A 566 18.08 -11.20 31.54
CA LEU A 566 17.40 -12.28 30.83
C LEU A 566 16.88 -13.34 31.79
N ASP A 567 17.68 -13.76 32.78
CA ASP A 567 17.25 -14.71 33.82
C ASP A 567 16.06 -14.14 34.63
N ASP A 568 16.15 -12.88 35.05
CA ASP A 568 15.07 -12.20 35.79
C ASP A 568 13.76 -12.12 35.00
N THR A 569 13.85 -11.87 33.68
CA THR A 569 12.69 -11.55 32.85
C THR A 569 12.08 -12.77 32.17
N PHE A 570 12.90 -13.71 31.72
CA PHE A 570 12.54 -14.81 30.82
C PHE A 570 12.84 -16.19 31.39
N LYS A 571 12.97 -16.32 32.72
CA LYS A 571 13.25 -17.58 33.40
C LYS A 571 12.47 -18.78 32.87
N ASN A 572 11.16 -18.62 32.68
CA ASN A 572 10.29 -19.69 32.21
C ASN A 572 10.53 -20.07 30.74
N ASP A 573 10.89 -19.10 29.89
CA ASP A 573 11.16 -19.32 28.47
C ASP A 573 12.48 -20.06 28.26
N ILE A 574 13.51 -19.74 29.06
CA ILE A 574 14.82 -20.39 29.03
C ILE A 574 14.71 -21.88 29.42
N ILE A 575 13.83 -22.22 30.35
CA ILE A 575 13.68 -23.59 30.89
C ILE A 575 12.83 -24.49 29.97
N ARG A 576 12.16 -23.94 28.95
CA ARG A 576 11.16 -24.65 28.12
C ARG A 576 11.71 -25.89 27.38
N LYS A 577 13.01 -25.92 27.05
CA LYS A 577 13.71 -27.08 26.45
C LYS A 577 14.94 -27.46 27.29
N PRO A 578 14.75 -28.18 28.41
CA PRO A 578 15.78 -28.43 29.42
C PRO A 578 17.00 -29.20 28.89
N LYS A 579 16.82 -30.00 27.83
CA LYS A 579 17.90 -30.76 27.19
C LYS A 579 19.03 -29.88 26.66
N ASP A 580 18.69 -28.78 26.00
CA ASP A 580 19.66 -27.89 25.36
C ASP A 580 20.50 -27.17 26.43
N VAL A 581 19.84 -26.74 27.50
CA VAL A 581 20.49 -26.09 28.63
C VAL A 581 21.36 -27.08 29.41
N LEU A 582 20.90 -28.32 29.60
CA LEU A 582 21.70 -29.39 30.22
C LEU A 582 22.94 -29.73 29.39
N LYS A 583 22.82 -29.83 28.07
CA LYS A 583 23.98 -30.07 27.18
C LYS A 583 25.02 -28.96 27.31
N MET A 584 24.57 -27.72 27.35
CA MET A 584 25.47 -26.59 27.55
C MET A 584 26.16 -26.65 28.91
N ILE A 585 25.42 -26.97 29.99
CA ILE A 585 26.00 -27.14 31.33
C ILE A 585 27.05 -28.26 31.33
N ASP A 586 26.77 -29.36 30.64
CA ASP A 586 27.69 -30.49 30.47
C ASP A 586 28.97 -30.08 29.72
N GLU A 587 28.83 -29.44 28.56
CA GLU A 587 29.94 -28.92 27.75
C GLU A 587 30.80 -27.91 28.52
N LEU A 588 30.18 -27.04 29.34
CA LEU A 588 30.90 -26.06 30.15
C LEU A 588 31.54 -26.65 31.40
N PHE A 589 31.04 -27.78 31.93
CA PHE A 589 31.69 -28.50 33.03
C PHE A 589 32.89 -29.34 32.58
N GLU A 590 32.96 -29.73 31.31
CA GLU A 590 34.07 -30.49 30.70
C GLU A 590 35.29 -29.63 30.31
N LEU A 591 35.21 -28.30 30.38
CA LEU A 591 36.37 -27.42 30.18
C LEU A 591 37.43 -27.72 31.27
N PRO A 592 38.66 -28.15 30.92
CA PRO A 592 39.69 -28.45 31.91
C PRO A 592 40.09 -27.17 32.65
N GLU A 593 39.95 -27.16 33.97
CA GLU A 593 40.90 -26.39 34.79
C GLU A 593 42.22 -27.16 34.67
N ASP A 594 43.28 -26.47 34.22
CA ASP A 594 44.54 -27.07 33.83
C ASP A 594 45.01 -28.09 34.89
N ASN A 595 45.08 -29.36 34.48
CA ASN A 595 45.92 -30.34 35.17
C ASN A 595 47.36 -29.86 34.96
N GLU A 596 47.92 -29.18 35.95
CA GLU A 596 49.35 -29.27 36.19
C GLU A 596 49.67 -30.74 36.37
N ASP A 597 50.11 -31.41 35.30
CA ASP A 597 51.12 -32.45 35.40
C ASP A 597 51.61 -32.93 34.01
N ALA A 598 52.94 -32.96 33.93
CA ALA A 598 53.80 -33.76 33.04
C ALA A 598 54.29 -33.14 31.71
N ALA A 599 55.50 -32.57 31.76
CA ALA A 599 56.66 -33.13 31.05
C ALA A 599 57.97 -32.49 31.56
N GLY A 600 58.78 -33.27 32.29
CA GLY A 600 60.03 -32.81 32.87
C GLY A 600 61.22 -32.74 31.90
N TYR A 601 62.23 -31.97 32.30
CA TYR A 601 63.66 -32.26 32.07
C TYR A 601 64.48 -31.79 33.28
N HIS A 602 65.47 -32.61 33.59
CA HIS A 602 66.42 -32.61 34.71
C HIS A 602 67.46 -31.47 34.71
N GLU A 603 68.03 -31.26 35.91
CA GLU A 603 69.40 -30.75 36.23
C GLU A 603 69.65 -29.24 35.99
N ASP A 604 70.17 -28.43 36.91
CA ASP A 604 71.17 -28.66 37.96
C ASP A 604 71.26 -27.47 38.96
N SER A 605 71.73 -27.78 40.18
CA SER A 605 72.61 -26.99 41.08
C SER A 605 72.07 -25.77 41.86
N ASP A 606 71.98 -25.99 43.19
CA ASP A 606 72.57 -25.23 44.31
C ASP A 606 72.21 -23.74 44.53
N ASP A 607 71.47 -23.45 45.61
CA ASP A 607 72.04 -23.06 46.91
C ASP A 607 70.92 -22.66 47.92
N ASP A 608 70.82 -23.47 48.97
CA ASP A 608 70.75 -23.15 50.40
C ASP A 608 69.72 -22.20 51.06
N GLU A 609 69.21 -22.77 52.16
CA GLU A 609 68.72 -22.20 53.44
C GLU A 609 67.22 -21.86 53.63
N ASP A 610 66.54 -22.84 54.24
CA ASP A 610 65.79 -22.75 55.51
C ASP A 610 64.68 -21.69 55.67
N GLU A 611 63.42 -22.11 55.85
CA GLU A 611 62.85 -22.51 57.15
C GLU A 611 61.34 -22.82 57.00
N ASP A 612 60.85 -23.76 57.81
CA ASP A 612 59.47 -24.21 57.91
C ASP A 612 58.45 -23.06 58.08
N ASP A 613 57.38 -23.09 57.29
CA ASP A 613 56.05 -22.82 57.85
C ASP A 613 54.96 -23.59 57.09
N LYS A 614 54.42 -24.61 57.77
CA LYS A 614 53.14 -25.23 57.42
C LYS A 614 52.03 -24.21 57.65
N VAL A 615 51.47 -23.67 56.59
CA VAL A 615 50.13 -23.07 56.58
C VAL A 615 49.33 -23.70 55.44
N GLY A 616 48.08 -24.04 55.76
CA GLY A 616 47.25 -25.01 55.05
C GLY A 616 46.98 -24.71 53.58
N GLU A 617 46.95 -25.79 52.81
CA GLU A 617 46.35 -25.95 51.49
C GLU A 617 44.81 -25.74 51.53
N GLU A 618 44.34 -24.58 51.98
CA GLU A 618 42.89 -24.27 51.99
C GLU A 618 42.49 -23.04 51.14
N ASP A 619 43.41 -22.34 50.47
CA ASP A 619 43.10 -21.02 49.89
C ASP A 619 43.43 -20.80 48.40
N GLU A 620 43.67 -21.85 47.59
CA GLU A 620 43.87 -21.65 46.14
C GLU A 620 42.55 -21.47 45.35
N LEU A 621 41.43 -21.98 45.85
CA LEU A 621 40.10 -21.74 45.24
C LEU A 621 39.58 -20.31 45.41
N LEU A 622 40.20 -19.51 46.28
CA LEU A 622 39.82 -18.12 46.58
C LEU A 622 40.64 -17.08 45.81
N GLN A 623 41.60 -17.49 44.97
CA GLN A 623 42.43 -16.54 44.22
C GLN A 623 41.80 -16.06 42.91
N ASN A 624 40.75 -16.71 42.38
CA ASN A 624 40.08 -16.25 41.16
C ASN A 624 38.56 -16.04 41.34
N PRO A 625 38.14 -14.87 41.86
CA PRO A 625 36.73 -14.52 42.10
C PRO A 625 35.81 -14.69 40.88
N ARG A 626 36.38 -14.65 39.66
CA ARG A 626 35.65 -14.73 38.40
C ARG A 626 35.29 -16.19 38.03
N ALA A 627 36.21 -17.14 38.18
CA ALA A 627 35.95 -18.57 37.93
C ALA A 627 34.91 -19.14 38.91
N THR A 628 34.98 -18.74 40.18
CA THR A 628 33.98 -19.11 41.21
C THR A 628 32.57 -18.61 40.85
N SER A 629 32.46 -17.41 40.27
CA SER A 629 31.15 -16.84 39.90
C SER A 629 30.47 -17.58 38.74
N VAL A 630 31.24 -18.03 37.75
CA VAL A 630 30.77 -18.85 36.61
C VAL A 630 30.25 -20.20 37.10
N TYR A 631 31.01 -20.84 37.96
CA TYR A 631 30.65 -22.15 38.50
C TYR A 631 29.35 -22.08 39.34
N LEU A 632 29.22 -21.04 40.18
CA LEU A 632 28.01 -20.82 40.98
C LEU A 632 26.76 -20.52 40.13
N THR A 633 26.88 -19.81 39.01
CA THR A 633 25.75 -19.60 38.09
C THR A 633 25.32 -20.88 37.38
N LEU A 634 26.28 -21.72 36.94
CA LEU A 634 25.98 -23.03 36.35
C LEU A 634 25.26 -23.97 37.34
N LEU A 635 25.71 -24.00 38.60
CA LEU A 635 25.05 -24.79 39.65
C LEU A 635 23.63 -24.29 39.96
N LYS A 636 23.42 -22.97 40.01
CA LYS A 636 22.08 -22.38 40.18
C LYS A 636 21.16 -22.72 39.02
N LEU A 637 21.65 -22.65 37.78
CA LEU A 637 20.87 -22.99 36.58
C LEU A 637 20.50 -24.48 36.57
N LEU A 638 21.46 -25.37 36.86
CA LEU A 638 21.23 -26.81 37.00
C LEU A 638 20.19 -27.11 38.09
N SER A 639 20.32 -26.48 39.26
CA SER A 639 19.35 -26.59 40.35
C SER A 639 17.95 -26.16 39.94
N SER A 640 17.84 -25.03 39.24
CA SER A 640 16.58 -24.51 38.71
C SER A 640 15.95 -25.54 37.77
N ILE A 641 16.67 -26.01 36.75
CA ILE A 641 16.18 -26.98 35.76
C ILE A 641 15.70 -28.28 36.42
N LEU A 642 16.49 -28.83 37.35
CA LEU A 642 16.12 -30.07 38.07
C LEU A 642 14.87 -29.91 38.95
N SER A 643 14.60 -28.70 39.43
CA SER A 643 13.44 -28.40 40.27
C SER A 643 12.16 -28.07 39.49
N THR A 644 12.29 -27.47 38.30
CA THR A 644 11.16 -26.99 37.49
C THR A 644 10.73 -27.97 36.39
N THR A 645 11.62 -28.87 35.97
CA THR A 645 11.35 -29.79 34.86
C THR A 645 10.70 -31.10 35.35
N PRO A 646 9.63 -31.60 34.71
CA PRO A 646 9.03 -32.88 35.07
C PRO A 646 10.02 -34.05 34.93
N SER A 647 9.97 -35.01 35.85
CA SER A 647 10.89 -36.17 35.85
C SER A 647 10.81 -37.01 34.57
N ARG A 648 9.70 -36.96 33.83
CA ARG A 648 9.55 -37.67 32.54
C ARG A 648 10.45 -37.09 31.44
N GLU A 649 10.56 -35.77 31.37
CA GLU A 649 11.38 -35.07 30.36
C GLU A 649 12.87 -35.15 30.70
N LEU A 650 13.24 -35.02 31.98
CA LEU A 650 14.61 -35.20 32.44
C LEU A 650 15.14 -36.61 32.12
N LYS A 651 14.29 -37.64 32.21
CA LYS A 651 14.65 -39.02 31.83
C LYS A 651 14.96 -39.19 30.34
N LEU A 652 14.43 -38.33 29.46
CA LEU A 652 14.77 -38.32 28.03
C LEU A 652 16.17 -37.76 27.76
N CYS A 653 16.81 -37.15 28.77
CA CYS A 653 18.15 -36.55 28.72
C CYS A 653 19.16 -37.35 29.58
N ARG A 654 18.91 -38.65 29.77
CA ARG A 654 19.67 -39.52 30.67
C ARG A 654 21.18 -39.52 30.37
N ASP A 655 21.53 -39.56 29.09
CA ASP A 655 22.90 -39.50 28.57
C ASP A 655 23.65 -38.27 29.07
N VAL A 656 23.02 -37.09 28.95
CA VAL A 656 23.59 -35.80 29.37
C VAL A 656 23.66 -35.71 30.90
N LEU A 657 22.61 -36.14 31.61
CA LEU A 657 22.59 -36.15 33.07
C LEU A 657 23.64 -37.08 33.68
N GLU A 658 23.92 -38.22 33.04
CA GLU A 658 24.99 -39.14 33.45
C GLU A 658 26.39 -38.52 33.27
N SER A 659 26.57 -37.67 32.26
CA SER A 659 27.81 -36.93 32.02
C SER A 659 28.02 -35.82 33.06
N ILE A 660 27.01 -34.96 33.27
CA ILE A 660 27.01 -33.92 34.32
C ILE A 660 27.29 -34.53 35.70
N LEU A 661 26.69 -35.70 35.99
CA LEU A 661 26.91 -36.42 37.25
C LEU A 661 28.39 -36.81 37.45
N ARG A 662 29.12 -37.17 36.39
CA ARG A 662 30.57 -37.45 36.48
C ARG A 662 31.34 -36.17 36.80
N SER A 663 31.01 -35.07 36.13
CA SER A 663 31.67 -33.77 36.34
C SER A 663 31.43 -33.19 37.73
N LEU A 664 30.23 -33.38 38.31
CA LEU A 664 29.92 -33.00 39.69
C LEU A 664 30.66 -33.87 40.72
N HIS A 665 30.85 -35.16 40.46
CA HIS A 665 31.57 -36.06 41.37
C HIS A 665 33.09 -35.86 41.37
N LEU A 666 33.66 -35.25 40.33
CA LEU A 666 35.07 -34.86 40.33
C LEU A 666 35.37 -33.81 41.42
N ARG A 667 34.38 -33.00 41.82
CA ARG A 667 34.54 -31.88 42.76
C ARG A 667 33.89 -32.21 44.11
N LYS A 668 34.61 -32.94 44.96
CA LYS A 668 34.07 -33.52 46.21
C LYS A 668 33.85 -32.52 47.35
N GLU A 669 34.47 -31.35 47.27
CA GLU A 669 34.52 -30.37 48.38
C GLU A 669 33.33 -29.40 48.41
N ASP A 670 32.56 -29.28 47.31
CA ASP A 670 31.39 -28.40 47.25
C ASP A 670 30.08 -29.11 47.67
N THR A 671 29.51 -28.64 48.78
CA THR A 671 28.22 -29.11 49.32
C THR A 671 27.04 -28.93 48.35
N GLN A 672 27.03 -27.89 47.51
CA GLN A 672 25.93 -27.67 46.55
C GLN A 672 25.99 -28.69 45.41
N SER A 673 27.17 -28.94 44.85
CA SER A 673 27.40 -29.95 43.83
C SER A 673 27.02 -31.36 44.28
N GLN A 674 27.37 -31.74 45.51
CA GLN A 674 26.96 -33.04 46.07
C GLN A 674 25.43 -33.15 46.22
N SER A 675 24.76 -32.07 46.63
CA SER A 675 23.29 -32.07 46.73
C SER A 675 22.59 -32.25 45.36
N LEU A 676 23.15 -31.66 44.30
CA LEU A 676 22.65 -31.77 42.93
C LEU A 676 22.97 -33.14 42.34
N ALA A 677 24.17 -33.66 42.57
CA ALA A 677 24.56 -35.02 42.18
C ALA A 677 23.61 -36.05 42.79
N THR A 678 23.27 -35.92 44.07
CA THR A 678 22.32 -36.82 44.76
C THR A 678 20.93 -36.77 44.11
N LYS A 679 20.41 -35.56 43.81
CA LYS A 679 19.13 -35.37 43.11
C LYS A 679 19.10 -36.02 41.72
N ILE A 680 20.16 -35.86 40.93
CA ILE A 680 20.29 -36.49 39.61
C ILE A 680 20.31 -38.02 39.76
N GLN A 681 21.07 -38.53 40.74
CA GLN A 681 21.19 -39.96 40.98
C GLN A 681 19.84 -40.60 41.38
N ASP A 682 19.04 -39.92 42.20
CA ASP A 682 17.71 -40.38 42.60
C ASP A 682 16.73 -40.36 41.41
N LEU A 683 16.80 -39.34 40.55
CA LEU A 683 16.01 -39.28 39.32
C LEU A 683 16.33 -40.45 38.37
N LEU A 684 17.62 -40.78 38.21
CA LEU A 684 18.09 -41.86 37.34
C LEU A 684 17.78 -43.26 37.90
N LYS A 685 17.71 -43.42 39.23
CA LYS A 685 17.36 -44.70 39.90
C LYS A 685 15.87 -45.06 39.83
N SER A 686 14.99 -44.08 39.60
CA SER A 686 13.54 -44.32 39.50
C SER A 686 13.15 -45.01 38.17
N SER A 687 13.33 -46.33 38.10
CA SER A 687 13.11 -47.15 36.91
C SER A 687 11.65 -47.56 36.70
N GLU A 688 10.97 -46.94 35.73
CA GLU A 688 9.93 -47.62 34.93
C GLU A 688 10.14 -47.22 33.46
N THR A 689 10.64 -48.18 32.70
CA THR A 689 10.91 -48.11 31.26
C THR A 689 9.70 -48.63 30.49
N SER A 690 9.19 -47.85 29.52
CA SER A 690 8.43 -48.42 28.41
C SER A 690 9.10 -48.03 27.11
N ALA A 691 9.64 -49.04 26.45
CA ALA A 691 10.42 -48.96 25.23
C ALA A 691 9.51 -49.01 24.00
N LEU A 692 9.22 -47.86 23.40
CA LEU A 692 8.64 -47.73 22.05
C LEU A 692 9.10 -46.39 21.45
N GLY A 693 10.29 -46.32 20.85
CA GLY A 693 10.83 -45.02 20.40
C GLY A 693 11.81 -45.07 19.22
N GLY A 694 11.79 -46.12 18.39
CA GLY A 694 12.79 -46.31 17.34
C GLY A 694 12.35 -46.00 15.90
N GLN A 695 11.06 -46.03 15.59
CA GLN A 695 10.56 -45.96 14.20
C GLN A 695 9.39 -44.99 13.97
N PHE A 696 8.87 -44.35 15.02
CA PHE A 696 7.84 -43.30 14.93
C PHE A 696 8.43 -41.88 14.85
N ALA A 697 9.74 -41.70 14.81
CA ALA A 697 10.37 -40.39 15.01
C ALA A 697 10.47 -39.50 13.74
N GLN A 698 10.26 -40.03 12.53
CA GLN A 698 10.40 -39.25 11.29
C GLN A 698 9.09 -38.62 10.81
N ASP A 699 7.97 -39.35 10.84
CA ASP A 699 6.66 -38.82 10.42
C ASP A 699 6.05 -37.83 11.44
N TYR A 700 6.48 -37.87 12.71
CA TYR A 700 6.06 -36.90 13.73
C TYR A 700 6.79 -35.56 13.61
N ASN A 701 8.05 -35.53 13.15
CA ASN A 701 8.83 -34.29 13.08
C ASN A 701 8.25 -33.26 12.09
N GLU A 702 7.68 -33.72 10.96
CA GLU A 702 7.09 -32.80 9.96
C GLU A 702 5.72 -32.27 10.41
N LEU A 703 4.90 -33.12 11.06
CA LEU A 703 3.64 -32.70 11.67
C LEU A 703 3.86 -31.76 12.86
N ASP A 704 4.90 -31.99 13.67
CA ASP A 704 5.27 -31.12 14.79
C ASP A 704 5.76 -29.76 14.27
N ALA A 705 6.58 -29.73 13.21
CA ALA A 705 7.02 -28.49 12.57
C ALA A 705 5.86 -27.68 11.96
N ASP A 706 4.88 -28.35 11.34
CA ASP A 706 3.70 -27.68 10.80
C ASP A 706 2.77 -27.16 11.91
N ASN A 707 2.68 -27.86 13.04
CA ASN A 707 1.96 -27.39 14.23
C ASN A 707 2.64 -26.17 14.85
N GLU A 708 3.98 -26.17 14.97
CA GLU A 708 4.74 -25.01 15.44
C GLU A 708 4.55 -23.82 14.50
N PHE A 709 4.61 -24.04 13.18
CA PHE A 709 4.39 -23.00 12.18
C PHE A 709 2.95 -22.45 12.21
N LEU A 710 1.95 -23.31 12.44
CA LEU A 710 0.56 -22.89 12.64
C LEU A 710 0.42 -22.03 13.91
N GLN A 711 1.00 -22.44 15.04
CA GLN A 711 0.97 -21.66 16.28
C GLN A 711 1.60 -20.29 16.08
N LYS A 712 2.75 -20.22 15.39
CA LYS A 712 3.41 -18.96 15.05
C LYS A 712 2.51 -18.06 14.20
N ALA A 713 1.90 -18.61 13.14
CA ALA A 713 0.96 -17.88 12.30
C ALA A 713 -0.22 -17.32 13.12
N MET A 714 -0.76 -18.08 14.08
CA MET A 714 -1.84 -17.64 14.97
C MET A 714 -1.41 -16.49 15.89
N VAL A 715 -0.19 -16.52 16.43
CA VAL A 715 0.35 -15.42 17.23
C VAL A 715 0.48 -14.17 16.37
N ASN A 716 1.05 -14.30 15.17
CA ASN A 716 1.25 -13.18 14.25
C ASN A 716 -0.07 -12.53 13.80
N ILE A 717 -1.13 -13.30 13.53
CA ILE A 717 -2.45 -12.78 13.15
C ILE A 717 -3.07 -11.88 14.23
N ASN A 718 -2.71 -12.09 15.50
CA ASN A 718 -3.22 -11.31 16.63
C ASN A 718 -2.30 -10.13 17.02
N ASP A 719 -1.23 -9.87 16.26
CA ASP A 719 -0.29 -8.80 16.58
C ASP A 719 -0.91 -7.39 16.41
N ALA A 720 -0.49 -6.44 17.25
CA ALA A 720 -0.93 -5.05 17.16
C ALA A 720 -0.48 -4.39 15.85
N LEU A 721 0.69 -4.77 15.33
CA LEU A 721 1.25 -4.29 14.08
C LEU A 721 0.58 -5.02 12.92
N ALA A 722 -0.21 -4.27 12.18
CA ALA A 722 -0.87 -4.75 10.99
C ALA A 722 0.05 -5.50 9.99
N PRO A 723 1.31 -5.07 9.69
CA PRO A 723 2.15 -5.84 8.76
C PRO A 723 2.48 -7.25 9.27
N ILE A 724 2.55 -7.46 10.58
CA ILE A 724 2.73 -8.78 11.19
C ILE A 724 1.42 -9.59 11.12
N ARG A 725 0.26 -8.97 11.33
CA ARG A 725 -1.04 -9.65 11.09
C ARG A 725 -1.17 -10.16 9.67
N ALA A 726 -0.84 -9.32 8.70
CA ALA A 726 -0.83 -9.69 7.29
C ALA A 726 0.18 -10.82 7.00
N HIS A 727 1.34 -10.80 7.65
CA HIS A 727 2.32 -11.89 7.55
C HIS A 727 1.80 -13.20 8.16
N GLY A 728 1.13 -13.16 9.30
CA GLY A 728 0.51 -14.36 9.88
C GLY A 728 -0.56 -14.97 8.96
N LEU A 729 -1.35 -14.15 8.27
CA LEU A 729 -2.27 -14.64 7.22
C LEU A 729 -1.53 -15.23 6.02
N TYR A 730 -0.39 -14.67 5.65
CA TYR A 730 0.47 -15.24 4.62
C TYR A 730 1.04 -16.60 5.05
N GLU A 731 1.59 -16.73 6.26
CA GLU A 731 2.07 -18.01 6.81
C GLU A 731 0.95 -19.06 6.83
N LEU A 732 -0.25 -18.68 7.27
CA LEU A 732 -1.41 -19.57 7.26
C LEU A 732 -1.80 -19.99 5.84
N ARG A 733 -1.74 -19.07 4.88
CA ARG A 733 -1.97 -19.40 3.46
C ARG A 733 -0.91 -20.36 2.92
N GLN A 734 0.36 -20.23 3.32
CA GLN A 734 1.39 -21.20 2.90
C GLN A 734 1.06 -22.62 3.38
N LEU A 735 0.50 -22.79 4.59
CA LEU A 735 0.00 -24.08 5.07
C LEU A 735 -1.17 -24.62 4.23
N ILE A 736 -2.10 -23.74 3.84
CA ILE A 736 -3.24 -24.08 2.97
C ILE A 736 -2.75 -24.55 1.60
N GLU A 737 -1.85 -23.80 0.96
CA GLU A 737 -1.35 -24.09 -0.39
C GLU A 737 -0.55 -25.40 -0.46
N ARG A 738 0.19 -25.74 0.59
CA ARG A 738 0.88 -27.04 0.71
C ARG A 738 0.00 -28.18 1.23
N LYS A 739 -1.29 -27.91 1.46
CA LYS A 739 -2.29 -28.89 1.92
C LYS A 739 -1.92 -29.57 3.24
N SER A 740 -1.38 -28.81 4.19
CA SER A 740 -0.94 -29.36 5.47
C SER A 740 -2.12 -29.93 6.27
N PRO A 741 -1.98 -31.14 6.86
CA PRO A 741 -3.06 -31.79 7.60
C PRO A 741 -3.36 -31.15 8.96
N VAL A 742 -2.52 -30.21 9.43
CA VAL A 742 -2.75 -29.46 10.69
C VAL A 742 -3.85 -28.41 10.54
N ILE A 743 -4.27 -28.10 9.31
CA ILE A 743 -5.28 -27.09 9.00
C ILE A 743 -6.67 -27.65 9.23
N ASP A 744 -7.39 -27.09 10.21
CA ASP A 744 -8.85 -27.21 10.31
C ASP A 744 -9.51 -26.21 9.36
N LEU A 745 -10.13 -26.73 8.29
CA LEU A 745 -10.81 -25.94 7.28
C LEU A 745 -11.85 -24.97 7.87
N ASN A 746 -12.68 -25.40 8.82
CA ASN A 746 -13.76 -24.56 9.35
C ASN A 746 -13.19 -23.39 10.15
N TYR A 747 -12.23 -23.68 11.02
CA TYR A 747 -11.55 -22.67 11.82
C TYR A 747 -10.84 -21.64 10.94
N VAL A 748 -10.11 -22.09 9.92
CA VAL A 748 -9.35 -21.21 9.03
C VAL A 748 -10.26 -20.38 8.13
N LEU A 749 -11.40 -20.92 7.68
CA LEU A 749 -12.41 -20.15 6.94
C LEU A 749 -13.00 -19.02 7.79
N GLU A 750 -13.41 -19.33 9.02
CA GLU A 750 -13.96 -18.35 9.96
C GLU A 750 -12.94 -17.27 10.31
N LEU A 751 -11.69 -17.66 10.54
CA LEU A 751 -10.60 -16.73 10.84
C LEU A 751 -10.36 -15.75 9.68
N HIS A 752 -10.25 -16.24 8.45
CA HIS A 752 -10.05 -15.35 7.29
C HIS A 752 -11.27 -14.46 7.06
N ALA A 753 -12.49 -14.97 7.24
CA ALA A 753 -13.70 -14.17 7.14
C ALA A 753 -13.75 -13.03 8.17
N GLN A 754 -13.30 -13.29 9.41
CA GLN A 754 -13.15 -12.25 10.43
C GLN A 754 -12.15 -11.17 10.00
N GLN A 755 -11.04 -11.55 9.38
CA GLN A 755 -9.99 -10.62 8.94
C GLN A 755 -10.40 -9.77 7.72
N LEU A 756 -11.48 -10.10 7.00
CA LEU A 756 -12.06 -9.21 5.98
C LEU A 756 -12.56 -7.88 6.56
N ARG A 757 -12.87 -7.87 7.87
CA ARG A 757 -13.35 -6.69 8.62
C ARG A 757 -12.23 -5.80 9.14
N ASP A 758 -10.97 -6.17 8.93
CA ASP A 758 -9.84 -5.33 9.34
C ASP A 758 -9.91 -3.98 8.59
N LYS A 759 -9.59 -2.90 9.30
CA LYS A 759 -9.60 -1.53 8.75
C LYS A 759 -8.42 -1.27 7.81
N GLU A 760 -7.35 -2.05 7.95
CA GLU A 760 -6.14 -1.91 7.17
C GLU A 760 -6.24 -2.68 5.84
N PRO A 761 -6.15 -1.99 4.68
CA PRO A 761 -6.27 -2.61 3.37
C PRO A 761 -5.42 -3.84 3.12
N PHE A 762 -4.16 -3.79 3.53
CA PHE A 762 -3.23 -4.88 3.29
C PHE A 762 -3.49 -6.11 4.17
N VAL A 763 -4.24 -6.00 5.28
CA VAL A 763 -4.65 -7.16 6.07
C VAL A 763 -5.81 -7.87 5.38
N TYR A 764 -6.91 -7.16 5.06
CA TYR A 764 -8.04 -7.79 4.39
C TYR A 764 -7.71 -8.27 2.97
N LEU A 765 -6.77 -7.63 2.25
CA LEU A 765 -6.29 -8.13 0.96
C LEU A 765 -5.55 -9.47 1.08
N ASN A 766 -4.82 -9.71 2.17
CA ASN A 766 -4.23 -11.03 2.45
C ASN A 766 -5.31 -12.04 2.85
N ALA A 767 -6.34 -11.60 3.58
CA ALA A 767 -7.50 -12.46 3.89
C ALA A 767 -8.23 -12.91 2.61
N ILE A 768 -8.44 -12.02 1.64
CA ILE A 768 -9.03 -12.35 0.32
C ILE A 768 -8.20 -13.42 -0.40
N LYS A 769 -6.86 -13.27 -0.41
CA LYS A 769 -5.96 -14.25 -1.01
C LYS A 769 -6.04 -15.62 -0.32
N GLY A 770 -6.09 -15.64 1.01
CA GLY A 770 -6.24 -16.87 1.77
C GLY A 770 -7.58 -17.57 1.52
N LEU A 771 -8.70 -16.83 1.51
CA LEU A 771 -10.00 -17.39 1.14
C LEU A 771 -10.03 -17.92 -0.29
N THR A 772 -9.37 -17.24 -1.22
CA THR A 772 -9.25 -17.71 -2.62
C THR A 772 -8.49 -19.04 -2.68
N ALA A 773 -7.37 -19.17 -1.95
CA ALA A 773 -6.63 -20.43 -1.85
C ALA A 773 -7.46 -21.56 -1.20
N LEU A 774 -8.31 -21.24 -0.23
CA LEU A 774 -9.24 -22.20 0.38
C LEU A 774 -10.35 -22.65 -0.60
N CYS A 775 -10.79 -21.78 -1.51
CA CYS A 775 -11.70 -22.17 -2.60
C CYS A 775 -11.02 -23.17 -3.55
N GLU A 776 -9.73 -23.02 -3.81
CA GLU A 776 -8.97 -23.94 -4.67
C GLU A 776 -8.69 -25.28 -3.96
N LEU A 777 -8.54 -25.27 -2.64
CA LEU A 777 -8.29 -26.47 -1.84
C LEU A 777 -9.55 -27.36 -1.69
N GLU A 778 -10.65 -26.80 -1.20
CA GLU A 778 -11.90 -27.51 -0.87
C GLU A 778 -13.12 -26.70 -1.39
N PRO A 779 -13.34 -26.67 -2.73
CA PRO A 779 -14.28 -25.74 -3.36
C PRO A 779 -15.71 -25.93 -2.88
N ASP A 780 -16.18 -27.17 -2.73
CA ASP A 780 -17.58 -27.44 -2.39
C ASP A 780 -17.97 -26.86 -1.03
N ARG A 781 -17.11 -26.98 -0.02
CA ARG A 781 -17.37 -26.45 1.33
C ARG A 781 -17.11 -24.96 1.42
N THR A 782 -15.98 -24.50 0.88
CA THR A 782 -15.56 -23.10 0.96
C THR A 782 -16.50 -22.18 0.19
N VAL A 783 -16.87 -22.55 -1.05
CA VAL A 783 -17.81 -21.74 -1.86
C VAL A 783 -19.18 -21.67 -1.18
N LEU A 784 -19.69 -22.79 -0.62
CA LEU A 784 -20.95 -22.77 0.11
C LEU A 784 -20.91 -21.83 1.32
N PHE A 785 -19.82 -21.83 2.09
CA PHE A 785 -19.63 -20.91 3.21
C PHE A 785 -19.62 -19.44 2.75
N LEU A 786 -18.83 -19.12 1.72
CA LEU A 786 -18.75 -17.77 1.17
C LEU A 786 -20.07 -17.30 0.58
N LEU A 787 -20.84 -18.17 -0.08
CA LEU A 787 -22.17 -17.84 -0.59
C LEU A 787 -23.18 -17.58 0.55
N GLY A 788 -23.00 -18.23 1.71
CA GLY A 788 -23.73 -17.90 2.93
C GLY A 788 -23.46 -16.46 3.38
N LEU A 789 -22.18 -16.10 3.51
CA LEU A 789 -21.75 -14.74 3.87
C LEU A 789 -22.21 -13.70 2.84
N TYR A 790 -22.02 -13.99 1.55
CA TYR A 790 -22.46 -13.14 0.44
C TYR A 790 -23.98 -12.97 0.42
N GLY A 791 -24.74 -13.98 0.86
CA GLY A 791 -26.19 -13.91 1.04
C GLY A 791 -26.65 -13.13 2.27
N GLY A 792 -25.72 -12.54 3.04
CA GLY A 792 -26.00 -11.79 4.26
C GLY A 792 -26.23 -12.65 5.51
N LYS A 793 -25.88 -13.95 5.46
CA LYS A 793 -25.95 -14.86 6.61
C LYS A 793 -24.56 -14.95 7.24
N ASP A 794 -24.36 -14.25 8.36
CA ASP A 794 -23.16 -14.43 9.18
C ASP A 794 -23.36 -15.59 10.17
N PRO A 795 -22.58 -16.68 10.10
CA PRO A 795 -22.65 -17.74 11.11
C PRO A 795 -22.22 -17.27 12.51
N GLN A 796 -21.45 -16.19 12.64
CA GLN A 796 -20.94 -15.68 13.92
C GLN A 796 -21.74 -14.51 14.50
N SER A 797 -22.60 -13.87 13.71
CA SER A 797 -23.37 -12.69 14.13
C SER A 797 -24.84 -12.78 13.73
N ARG A 798 -25.75 -12.41 14.63
CA ARG A 798 -27.15 -12.20 14.27
C ARG A 798 -27.37 -10.92 13.44
N ASN A 799 -26.35 -10.06 13.33
CA ASN A 799 -26.41 -8.84 12.56
C ASN A 799 -26.07 -9.11 11.09
N LYS A 800 -26.75 -8.41 10.18
CA LYS A 800 -26.45 -8.41 8.75
C LYS A 800 -25.00 -7.96 8.53
N LEU A 801 -24.27 -8.62 7.63
CA LEU A 801 -22.95 -8.14 7.19
C LEU A 801 -23.07 -6.69 6.69
N SER A 802 -22.01 -5.91 6.89
CA SER A 802 -21.92 -4.60 6.25
C SER A 802 -21.85 -4.77 4.73
N LEU A 803 -22.29 -3.76 3.97
CA LEU A 803 -22.19 -3.79 2.51
C LEU A 803 -20.74 -3.99 2.07
N ASP A 804 -19.79 -3.32 2.71
CA ASP A 804 -18.35 -3.45 2.43
C ASP A 804 -17.85 -4.90 2.60
N ASP A 805 -18.25 -5.57 3.68
CA ASP A 805 -17.88 -6.98 3.90
C ASP A 805 -18.48 -7.89 2.82
N GLU A 806 -19.72 -7.64 2.41
CA GLU A 806 -20.40 -8.40 1.35
C GLU A 806 -19.68 -8.24 0.00
N LEU A 807 -19.25 -7.02 -0.32
CA LEU A 807 -18.51 -6.72 -1.53
C LEU A 807 -17.12 -7.40 -1.54
N LYS A 808 -16.42 -7.40 -0.40
CA LYS A 808 -15.15 -8.14 -0.24
C LYS A 808 -15.33 -9.63 -0.46
N VAL A 809 -16.43 -10.23 0.01
CA VAL A 809 -16.75 -11.65 -0.29
C VAL A 809 -17.04 -11.84 -1.78
N GLY A 810 -17.75 -10.90 -2.42
CA GLY A 810 -17.96 -10.91 -3.88
C GLY A 810 -16.65 -10.91 -4.66
N GLU A 811 -15.64 -10.16 -4.19
CA GLU A 811 -14.31 -10.12 -4.78
C GLU A 811 -13.52 -11.43 -4.59
N VAL A 812 -13.66 -12.10 -3.45
CA VAL A 812 -13.10 -13.45 -3.23
C VAL A 812 -13.65 -14.42 -4.28
N LEU A 813 -14.98 -14.41 -4.49
CA LEU A 813 -15.64 -15.26 -5.48
C LEU A 813 -15.18 -14.92 -6.90
N ALA A 814 -15.04 -13.63 -7.24
CA ALA A 814 -14.52 -13.21 -8.53
C ALA A 814 -13.08 -13.70 -8.75
N ASN A 815 -12.22 -13.62 -7.73
CA ASN A 815 -10.84 -14.09 -7.78
C ASN A 815 -10.71 -15.61 -7.82
N TYR A 816 -11.70 -16.35 -7.32
CA TYR A 816 -11.80 -17.79 -7.53
C TYR A 816 -12.29 -18.16 -8.95
N VAL A 817 -13.20 -17.39 -9.54
CA VAL A 817 -13.77 -17.68 -10.87
C VAL A 817 -12.75 -17.43 -11.98
N LYS A 818 -12.10 -16.25 -12.01
CA LYS A 818 -11.23 -15.82 -13.13
C LYS A 818 -10.14 -16.86 -13.51
N PRO A 819 -9.38 -17.45 -12.57
CA PRO A 819 -8.30 -18.38 -12.91
C PRO A 819 -8.79 -19.70 -13.49
N GLN A 820 -10.02 -20.13 -13.19
CA GLN A 820 -10.56 -21.41 -13.66
C GLN A 820 -10.67 -21.48 -15.18
N SER A 821 -10.80 -20.34 -15.86
CA SER A 821 -10.86 -20.28 -17.33
C SER A 821 -11.91 -21.29 -17.87
N LEU A 822 -11.55 -22.10 -18.86
CA LEU A 822 -12.44 -23.12 -19.45
C LEU A 822 -12.89 -24.23 -18.48
N MET A 823 -12.28 -24.36 -17.29
CA MET A 823 -12.71 -25.32 -16.27
C MET A 823 -13.90 -24.84 -15.45
N PHE A 824 -14.26 -23.56 -15.54
CA PHE A 824 -15.38 -23.00 -14.80
C PHE A 824 -16.71 -23.62 -15.29
N GLY A 825 -17.38 -24.38 -14.43
CA GLY A 825 -18.62 -25.09 -14.72
C GLY A 825 -19.08 -25.98 -13.56
N GLY A 826 -20.11 -26.80 -13.77
CA GLY A 826 -20.52 -27.82 -12.78
C GLY A 826 -21.38 -27.29 -11.62
N ALA A 827 -21.25 -27.87 -10.42
CA ALA A 827 -22.12 -27.54 -9.28
C ALA A 827 -21.80 -26.17 -8.66
N ASN A 828 -20.52 -25.85 -8.44
CA ASN A 828 -20.11 -24.61 -7.80
C ASN A 828 -20.41 -23.38 -8.67
N ALA A 829 -20.17 -23.47 -9.99
CA ALA A 829 -20.56 -22.41 -10.93
C ALA A 829 -22.07 -22.12 -10.86
N ARG A 830 -22.90 -23.16 -10.78
CA ARG A 830 -24.36 -23.01 -10.65
C ARG A 830 -24.78 -22.36 -9.34
N LEU A 831 -24.13 -22.71 -8.24
CA LEU A 831 -24.41 -22.10 -6.94
C LEU A 831 -24.04 -20.61 -6.92
N ILE A 832 -22.88 -20.25 -7.49
CA ILE A 832 -22.45 -18.84 -7.62
C ILE A 832 -23.46 -18.05 -8.46
N VAL A 833 -23.80 -18.55 -9.65
CA VAL A 833 -24.77 -17.90 -10.54
C VAL A 833 -26.14 -17.77 -9.86
N ALA A 834 -26.62 -18.82 -9.21
CA ALA A 834 -27.91 -18.79 -8.51
C ALA A 834 -27.95 -17.76 -7.38
N ALA A 835 -26.86 -17.63 -6.60
CA ALA A 835 -26.75 -16.63 -5.56
C ALA A 835 -26.77 -15.21 -6.13
N CYS A 836 -26.02 -14.95 -7.20
CA CYS A 836 -26.02 -13.65 -7.88
C CYS A 836 -27.41 -13.31 -8.44
N VAL A 837 -28.04 -14.23 -9.16
CA VAL A 837 -29.40 -14.06 -9.69
C VAL A 837 -30.40 -13.76 -8.57
N THR A 838 -30.30 -14.46 -7.45
CA THR A 838 -31.17 -14.22 -6.28
C THR A 838 -31.02 -12.81 -5.74
N LYS A 839 -29.78 -12.30 -5.62
CA LYS A 839 -29.53 -10.92 -5.16
C LYS A 839 -30.03 -9.88 -6.15
N VAL A 840 -29.78 -10.06 -7.44
CA VAL A 840 -30.22 -9.12 -8.47
C VAL A 840 -31.75 -8.96 -8.49
N ARG A 841 -32.49 -10.05 -8.23
CA ARG A 841 -33.95 -10.08 -8.15
C ARG A 841 -34.54 -9.35 -6.92
N GLN A 842 -33.74 -9.02 -5.91
CA GLN A 842 -34.19 -8.31 -4.70
C GLN A 842 -34.25 -6.79 -4.90
N HIS A 843 -35.04 -6.32 -5.87
CA HIS A 843 -35.06 -4.91 -6.30
C HIS A 843 -35.57 -3.92 -5.25
N GLU A 844 -36.46 -4.35 -4.36
CA GLU A 844 -37.05 -3.49 -3.33
C GLU A 844 -36.31 -3.52 -1.98
N THR A 845 -35.61 -4.62 -1.70
CA THR A 845 -35.09 -4.90 -0.34
C THR A 845 -33.58 -4.80 -0.22
N LEU A 846 -32.86 -4.83 -1.35
CA LEU A 846 -31.40 -4.84 -1.39
C LEU A 846 -30.87 -3.55 -2.01
N ASP A 847 -29.79 -3.02 -1.43
CA ASP A 847 -29.06 -1.88 -1.99
C ASP A 847 -28.60 -2.19 -3.43
N ASN A 848 -28.76 -1.24 -4.34
CA ASN A 848 -28.36 -1.37 -5.73
C ASN A 848 -26.85 -1.64 -5.87
N ARG A 849 -26.00 -1.22 -4.93
CA ARG A 849 -24.55 -1.54 -4.94
C ARG A 849 -24.29 -3.03 -4.79
N ALA A 850 -25.01 -3.69 -3.88
CA ALA A 850 -24.96 -5.14 -3.74
C ALA A 850 -25.50 -5.85 -4.99
N ARG A 851 -26.58 -5.32 -5.60
CA ARG A 851 -27.11 -5.84 -6.88
C ARG A 851 -26.10 -5.65 -8.03
N MET A 852 -25.40 -4.53 -8.09
CA MET A 852 -24.35 -4.24 -9.07
C MET A 852 -23.14 -5.16 -8.90
N SER A 853 -22.72 -5.44 -7.67
CA SER A 853 -21.69 -6.44 -7.39
C SER A 853 -22.09 -7.82 -7.92
N ALA A 854 -23.33 -8.24 -7.71
CA ALA A 854 -23.83 -9.50 -8.24
C ALA A 854 -23.86 -9.51 -9.78
N MET A 855 -24.26 -8.40 -10.42
CA MET A 855 -24.19 -8.24 -11.87
C MET A 855 -22.75 -8.32 -12.39
N SER A 856 -21.80 -7.71 -11.69
CA SER A 856 -20.37 -7.76 -12.04
C SER A 856 -19.81 -9.18 -11.93
N LEU A 857 -20.16 -9.92 -10.87
CA LEU A 857 -19.74 -11.32 -10.71
C LEU A 857 -20.36 -12.23 -11.79
N LEU A 858 -21.60 -11.99 -12.20
CA LEU A 858 -22.20 -12.66 -13.36
C LEU A 858 -21.43 -12.34 -14.65
N GLY A 859 -21.00 -11.10 -14.84
CA GLY A 859 -20.14 -10.69 -15.95
C GLY A 859 -18.85 -11.51 -15.97
N VAL A 860 -18.13 -11.56 -14.84
CA VAL A 860 -16.91 -12.37 -14.69
C VAL A 860 -17.16 -13.84 -15.02
N CYS A 861 -18.29 -14.42 -14.59
CA CYS A 861 -18.66 -15.81 -14.92
C CYS A 861 -18.82 -16.03 -16.44
N LEU A 862 -19.46 -15.09 -17.15
CA LEU A 862 -19.66 -15.14 -18.59
C LEU A 862 -18.34 -14.99 -19.36
N GLU A 863 -17.50 -14.02 -18.97
CA GLU A 863 -16.19 -13.78 -19.56
C GLU A 863 -15.26 -14.98 -19.38
N THR A 864 -15.38 -15.67 -18.24
CA THR A 864 -14.55 -16.84 -17.92
C THR A 864 -14.95 -18.07 -18.73
N ASN A 865 -16.24 -18.46 -18.70
CA ASN A 865 -16.74 -19.60 -19.46
C ASN A 865 -18.28 -19.61 -19.60
N ALA A 866 -18.83 -18.81 -20.50
CA ALA A 866 -20.28 -18.81 -20.79
C ALA A 866 -20.83 -20.19 -21.20
N LEU A 867 -20.03 -21.03 -21.86
CA LEU A 867 -20.43 -22.41 -22.24
C LEU A 867 -20.63 -23.30 -21.02
N GLY A 868 -19.80 -23.14 -19.98
CA GLY A 868 -19.86 -23.91 -18.74
C GLY A 868 -21.13 -23.67 -17.92
N ILE A 869 -21.79 -22.53 -18.11
CA ILE A 869 -23.03 -22.10 -17.42
C ILE A 869 -24.21 -21.90 -18.40
N ARG A 870 -24.20 -22.64 -19.51
CA ARG A 870 -25.22 -22.51 -20.58
C ARG A 870 -26.65 -22.66 -20.08
N LYS A 871 -26.89 -23.50 -19.06
CA LYS A 871 -28.24 -23.78 -18.55
C LYS A 871 -28.82 -22.59 -17.78
N GLU A 872 -27.94 -21.76 -17.21
CA GLU A 872 -28.28 -20.62 -16.37
C GLU A 872 -28.36 -19.31 -17.17
N LEU A 873 -27.93 -19.30 -18.44
CA LEU A 873 -27.94 -18.11 -19.31
C LEU A 873 -29.32 -17.44 -19.41
N SER A 874 -30.40 -18.22 -19.39
CA SER A 874 -31.76 -17.65 -19.41
C SER A 874 -32.01 -16.78 -18.18
N ASP A 875 -31.65 -17.25 -16.98
CA ASP A 875 -31.84 -16.51 -15.73
C ASP A 875 -30.96 -15.26 -15.68
N ILE A 876 -29.73 -15.34 -16.21
CA ILE A 876 -28.78 -14.21 -16.28
C ILE A 876 -29.33 -13.12 -17.21
N LEU A 877 -29.82 -13.52 -18.40
CA LEU A 877 -30.43 -12.59 -19.35
C LEU A 877 -31.74 -12.00 -18.83
N ASP A 878 -32.56 -12.80 -18.15
CA ASP A 878 -33.79 -12.32 -17.50
C ASP A 878 -33.46 -11.19 -16.51
N CYS A 879 -32.40 -11.33 -15.71
CA CYS A 879 -31.94 -10.27 -14.81
C CYS A 879 -31.58 -8.99 -15.57
N ALA A 880 -30.73 -9.07 -16.60
CA ALA A 880 -30.31 -7.90 -17.38
C ALA A 880 -31.50 -7.22 -18.08
N VAL A 881 -32.35 -7.99 -18.74
CA VAL A 881 -33.51 -7.49 -19.49
C VAL A 881 -34.55 -6.87 -18.56
N ASN A 882 -34.81 -7.49 -17.40
CA ASN A 882 -35.76 -6.95 -16.43
C ASN A 882 -35.26 -5.67 -15.78
N ILE A 883 -33.95 -5.55 -15.50
CA ILE A 883 -33.35 -4.27 -15.08
C ILE A 883 -33.63 -3.20 -16.14
N LEU A 884 -33.33 -3.47 -17.42
CA LEU A 884 -33.53 -2.48 -18.49
C LEU A 884 -35.00 -2.09 -18.73
N ARG A 885 -35.96 -2.95 -18.36
CA ARG A 885 -37.40 -2.71 -18.51
C ARG A 885 -38.04 -2.01 -17.32
N LEU A 886 -37.64 -2.40 -16.11
CA LEU A 886 -38.35 -2.07 -14.87
C LEU A 886 -37.65 -0.97 -14.07
N GLU A 887 -36.33 -0.94 -14.12
CA GLU A 887 -35.52 0.02 -13.38
C GLU A 887 -35.63 1.38 -14.07
N LYS A 888 -36.16 2.39 -13.38
CA LYS A 888 -36.33 3.75 -13.91
C LYS A 888 -35.75 4.74 -12.93
N SER A 889 -35.16 5.83 -13.43
CA SER A 889 -34.66 6.90 -12.57
C SER A 889 -35.79 7.37 -11.65
N ARG A 890 -35.57 7.33 -10.34
CA ARG A 890 -36.52 7.89 -9.37
C ARG A 890 -36.31 9.40 -9.35
N ASN A 891 -37.41 10.16 -9.25
CA ASN A 891 -37.31 11.62 -9.17
C ASN A 891 -36.46 12.01 -7.95
N ALA A 892 -35.65 13.05 -8.10
CA ALA A 892 -34.62 13.55 -7.18
C ALA A 892 -35.12 14.08 -5.81
N SER A 893 -36.21 13.53 -5.25
CA SER A 893 -36.81 13.96 -3.99
C SER A 893 -36.42 13.10 -2.77
N ASP A 894 -35.64 12.04 -2.95
CA ASP A 894 -35.08 11.25 -1.85
C ASP A 894 -33.56 11.42 -1.86
N ASP A 895 -32.99 11.84 -0.72
CA ASP A 895 -31.55 12.10 -0.47
C ASP A 895 -30.64 10.86 -0.60
N SER A 896 -31.10 9.75 -1.19
CA SER A 896 -30.28 8.59 -1.54
C SER A 896 -29.81 8.71 -2.99
N GLU A 897 -28.50 8.71 -3.23
CA GLU A 897 -27.90 8.67 -4.58
C GLU A 897 -28.63 7.65 -5.48
N ASP A 898 -29.32 8.13 -6.53
CA ASP A 898 -30.08 7.29 -7.47
C ASP A 898 -29.15 6.41 -8.32
N SER A 899 -28.70 5.31 -7.73
CA SER A 899 -27.86 4.28 -8.35
C SER A 899 -28.62 3.41 -9.38
N SER A 900 -29.90 3.71 -9.64
CA SER A 900 -30.71 3.05 -10.67
C SER A 900 -30.06 3.17 -12.05
N GLN A 901 -29.45 4.32 -12.36
CA GLN A 901 -28.73 4.55 -13.61
C GLN A 901 -27.50 3.64 -13.72
N LEU A 902 -26.72 3.51 -12.64
CA LEU A 902 -25.54 2.64 -12.59
C LEU A 902 -25.92 1.16 -12.76
N LEU A 903 -27.05 0.74 -12.18
CA LEU A 903 -27.54 -0.62 -12.35
C LEU A 903 -27.95 -0.91 -13.80
N ARG A 904 -28.60 0.03 -14.50
CA ARG A 904 -28.91 -0.12 -15.94
C ARG A 904 -27.65 -0.20 -16.80
N ARG A 905 -26.62 0.60 -16.48
CA ARG A 905 -25.30 0.51 -17.14
C ARG A 905 -24.66 -0.87 -16.92
N SER A 906 -24.76 -1.42 -15.70
CA SER A 906 -24.25 -2.78 -15.40
C SER A 906 -24.97 -3.87 -16.19
N ALA A 907 -26.28 -3.72 -16.44
CA ALA A 907 -27.05 -4.66 -17.27
C ALA A 907 -26.62 -4.63 -18.74
N LEU A 908 -26.37 -3.44 -19.30
CA LEU A 908 -25.81 -3.31 -20.64
C LEU A 908 -24.40 -3.91 -20.74
N HIS A 909 -23.57 -3.68 -19.72
CA HIS A 909 -22.23 -4.28 -19.67
C HIS A 909 -22.28 -5.82 -19.61
N LEU A 910 -23.20 -6.39 -18.84
CA LEU A 910 -23.40 -7.84 -18.78
C LEU A 910 -23.83 -8.43 -20.14
N LEU A 911 -24.71 -7.73 -20.86
CA LEU A 911 -25.10 -8.12 -22.22
C LEU A 911 -23.92 -8.04 -23.20
N HIS A 912 -23.09 -6.99 -23.09
CA HIS A 912 -21.87 -6.87 -23.88
C HIS A 912 -20.90 -8.01 -23.58
N ALA A 913 -20.65 -8.32 -22.30
CA ALA A 913 -19.77 -9.42 -21.89
C ALA A 913 -20.21 -10.76 -22.49
N LEU A 914 -21.51 -11.05 -22.50
CA LEU A 914 -22.05 -12.25 -23.17
C LEU A 914 -21.74 -12.24 -24.67
N LEU A 915 -22.10 -11.17 -25.38
CA LEU A 915 -22.00 -11.08 -26.84
C LEU A 915 -20.55 -11.12 -27.32
N ALA A 916 -19.65 -10.42 -26.62
CA ALA A 916 -18.24 -10.36 -26.96
C ALA A 916 -17.54 -11.74 -26.87
N HIS A 917 -17.93 -12.58 -25.89
CA HIS A 917 -17.29 -13.87 -25.65
C HIS A 917 -18.02 -15.06 -26.28
N SER A 918 -19.34 -14.94 -26.48
CA SER A 918 -20.22 -16.05 -26.87
C SER A 918 -20.85 -15.89 -28.26
N GLY A 919 -20.79 -14.67 -28.82
CA GLY A 919 -21.52 -14.33 -30.04
C GLY A 919 -23.04 -14.48 -29.89
N LEU A 920 -23.73 -14.61 -31.03
CA LEU A 920 -25.19 -14.78 -31.07
C LEU A 920 -25.64 -16.25 -30.93
N GLU A 921 -24.71 -17.21 -31.03
CA GLU A 921 -25.01 -18.65 -31.08
C GLU A 921 -25.44 -19.23 -29.72
N LEU A 922 -24.97 -18.61 -28.64
CA LEU A 922 -25.22 -19.04 -27.26
C LEU A 922 -26.46 -18.42 -26.63
N LEU A 923 -27.20 -17.58 -27.38
CA LEU A 923 -28.45 -17.02 -26.89
C LEU A 923 -29.48 -18.13 -26.60
N PRO A 924 -30.14 -18.13 -25.42
CA PRO A 924 -31.22 -19.05 -25.11
C PRO A 924 -32.40 -18.90 -26.07
N ALA A 925 -33.18 -19.96 -26.26
CA ALA A 925 -34.34 -19.96 -27.17
C ALA A 925 -35.38 -18.85 -26.86
N ASN A 926 -35.44 -18.40 -25.61
CA ASN A 926 -36.35 -17.34 -25.15
C ASN A 926 -35.90 -15.93 -25.56
N TYR A 927 -34.66 -15.78 -26.04
CA TYR A 927 -34.05 -14.50 -26.41
C TYR A 927 -33.48 -14.56 -27.82
N SER A 928 -34.15 -13.93 -28.77
CA SER A 928 -33.63 -13.74 -30.13
C SER A 928 -32.85 -12.43 -30.25
N ALA A 929 -31.91 -12.39 -31.21
CA ALA A 929 -31.21 -11.16 -31.56
C ALA A 929 -32.19 -10.01 -31.88
N ALA A 930 -33.31 -10.30 -32.57
CA ALA A 930 -34.34 -9.31 -32.88
C ALA A 930 -35.03 -8.75 -31.61
N GLN A 931 -35.31 -9.58 -30.61
CA GLN A 931 -35.88 -9.12 -29.33
C GLN A 931 -34.90 -8.22 -28.58
N LEU A 932 -33.61 -8.56 -28.55
CA LEU A 932 -32.58 -7.72 -27.95
C LEU A 932 -32.42 -6.39 -28.70
N THR A 933 -32.39 -6.41 -30.04
CA THR A 933 -32.38 -5.20 -30.87
C THR A 933 -33.60 -4.31 -30.58
N SER A 934 -34.80 -4.88 -30.47
CA SER A 934 -36.00 -4.11 -30.13
C SER A 934 -35.93 -3.49 -28.73
N LEU A 935 -35.43 -4.23 -27.75
CA LEU A 935 -35.24 -3.73 -26.38
C LEU A 935 -34.22 -2.59 -26.34
N LEU A 936 -33.05 -2.76 -26.97
CA LEU A 936 -31.99 -1.76 -26.97
C LEU A 936 -32.42 -0.49 -27.73
N ASN A 937 -33.17 -0.62 -28.82
CA ASN A 937 -33.77 0.53 -29.50
C ASN A 937 -34.76 1.27 -28.59
N TYR A 938 -35.60 0.53 -27.85
CA TYR A 938 -36.51 1.12 -26.87
C TYR A 938 -35.73 1.87 -25.79
N VAL A 939 -34.79 1.21 -25.10
CA VAL A 939 -33.93 1.79 -24.05
C VAL A 939 -33.24 3.06 -24.58
N ARG A 940 -32.61 2.98 -25.75
CA ARG A 940 -31.99 4.13 -26.40
C ARG A 940 -32.99 5.26 -26.67
N SER A 941 -34.22 4.95 -27.07
CA SER A 941 -35.24 5.97 -27.34
C SER A 941 -35.89 6.56 -26.09
N THR A 942 -35.84 5.90 -24.93
CA THR A 942 -36.60 6.30 -23.72
C THR A 942 -35.77 6.66 -22.50
N ASP A 943 -34.55 6.14 -22.34
CA ASP A 943 -33.74 6.35 -21.13
C ASP A 943 -33.21 7.79 -20.98
N ALA A 944 -33.36 8.36 -19.79
CA ALA A 944 -32.89 9.69 -19.46
C ALA A 944 -31.37 9.75 -19.22
N ASP A 945 -30.71 8.61 -18.96
CA ASP A 945 -29.26 8.57 -18.79
C ASP A 945 -28.54 8.49 -20.14
N TYR A 946 -27.65 9.46 -20.39
CA TYR A 946 -26.87 9.51 -21.64
C TYR A 946 -25.96 8.29 -21.82
N LEU A 947 -25.34 7.80 -20.75
CA LEU A 947 -24.42 6.66 -20.84
C LEU A 947 -25.15 5.37 -21.15
N VAL A 948 -26.35 5.15 -20.60
CA VAL A 948 -27.26 4.07 -21.02
C VAL A 948 -27.64 4.21 -22.50
N TYR A 949 -27.96 5.43 -22.97
CA TYR A 949 -28.24 5.69 -24.39
C TYR A 949 -27.05 5.28 -25.29
N GLU A 950 -25.83 5.67 -24.92
CA GLU A 950 -24.63 5.39 -25.70
C GLU A 950 -24.30 3.90 -25.69
N GLN A 951 -24.25 3.27 -24.52
CA GLN A 951 -23.94 1.85 -24.35
C GLN A 951 -24.94 0.98 -25.12
N ALA A 952 -26.24 1.32 -25.07
CA ALA A 952 -27.25 0.62 -25.87
C ALA A 952 -27.00 0.78 -27.37
N GLY A 953 -26.58 1.97 -27.81
CA GLY A 953 -26.17 2.23 -29.19
C GLY A 953 -24.94 1.43 -29.63
N ALA A 954 -23.94 1.29 -28.77
CA ALA A 954 -22.74 0.49 -29.02
C ALA A 954 -23.07 -1.00 -29.15
N LEU A 955 -23.87 -1.55 -28.22
CA LEU A 955 -24.34 -2.95 -28.33
C LEU A 955 -25.15 -3.18 -29.60
N LEU A 956 -26.00 -2.24 -30.03
CA LEU A 956 -26.74 -2.37 -31.29
C LEU A 956 -25.79 -2.51 -32.48
N GLN A 957 -24.72 -1.70 -32.54
CA GLN A 957 -23.72 -1.81 -33.59
C GLN A 957 -22.98 -3.15 -33.55
N GLU A 958 -22.65 -3.64 -32.35
CA GLU A 958 -22.01 -4.94 -32.15
C GLU A 958 -22.92 -6.10 -32.61
N ILE A 959 -24.20 -6.10 -32.23
CA ILE A 959 -25.18 -7.10 -32.69
C ILE A 959 -25.29 -7.08 -34.21
N HIS A 960 -25.36 -5.89 -34.83
CA HIS A 960 -25.40 -5.77 -36.29
C HIS A 960 -24.12 -6.28 -36.95
N ALA A 961 -22.94 -6.02 -36.36
CA ALA A 961 -21.68 -6.55 -36.85
C ALA A 961 -21.66 -8.09 -36.77
N LEU A 962 -22.08 -8.67 -35.64
CA LEU A 962 -22.16 -10.12 -35.45
C LEU A 962 -23.15 -10.77 -36.44
N GLN A 963 -24.31 -10.16 -36.68
CA GLN A 963 -25.28 -10.62 -37.69
C GLN A 963 -24.69 -10.62 -39.10
N ASN A 964 -23.90 -9.61 -39.45
CA ASN A 964 -23.26 -9.51 -40.76
C ASN A 964 -22.10 -10.52 -40.92
N HIS A 965 -21.37 -10.83 -39.85
CA HIS A 965 -20.30 -11.83 -39.87
C HIS A 965 -20.83 -13.28 -39.98
N THR A 966 -22.00 -13.58 -39.42
CA THR A 966 -22.64 -14.91 -39.56
C THR A 966 -23.14 -15.23 -40.98
N VAL A 967 -23.12 -14.27 -41.93
CA VAL A 967 -23.59 -14.45 -43.31
C VAL A 967 -22.47 -14.87 -44.28
N VAL A 968 -21.20 -14.88 -43.85
CA VAL A 968 -20.09 -15.41 -44.67
C VAL A 968 -19.69 -16.78 -44.11
N PRO A 969 -19.90 -17.90 -44.83
CA PRO A 969 -19.42 -19.19 -44.37
C PRO A 969 -17.88 -19.15 -44.31
N PRO A 970 -17.24 -19.65 -43.25
CA PRO A 970 -15.80 -19.66 -43.16
C PRO A 970 -15.25 -20.61 -44.24
N SER A 971 -14.50 -20.07 -45.19
CA SER A 971 -13.63 -20.88 -46.04
C SER A 971 -12.56 -21.51 -45.15
N THR A 972 -12.55 -22.83 -45.10
CA THR A 972 -11.51 -23.65 -44.49
C THR A 972 -10.10 -23.27 -44.98
N ALA A 973 -9.33 -22.56 -44.16
CA ALA A 973 -7.87 -22.33 -44.20
C ALA A 973 -7.56 -21.23 -43.16
N GLN A 974 -6.76 -21.34 -42.10
CA GLN A 974 -5.64 -22.19 -41.74
C GLN A 974 -5.60 -22.31 -40.20
N LEU A 975 -5.64 -23.52 -39.68
CA LEU A 975 -4.99 -23.89 -38.42
C LEU A 975 -3.56 -24.27 -38.78
N GLY A 976 -2.56 -23.65 -38.14
CA GLY A 976 -1.16 -23.98 -38.38
C GLY A 976 -0.17 -23.17 -37.55
N ILE A 977 0.14 -23.73 -36.37
CA ILE A 977 1.26 -23.46 -35.45
C ILE A 977 1.05 -22.32 -34.45
#